data_AF-A0A351MS41-F1
#
_entry.id   AF-A0A351MS41-F1
#
_cell.length_a   1.000
_cell.length_b   1.000
_cell.length_c   1.000
_cell.angle_alpha   90.00
_cell.angle_beta   90.00
_cell.angle_gamma   90.00
#
_symmetry.space_group_name_H-M   'P 1'
#
loop_
_entity.id
_entity.type
_entity.pdbx_description
1 polymer ?
#
loop_
_entity_poly.entity_id
_entity_poly.type
_entity_poly.pdbx_seq_one_letter_code
_entity_poly.pdbx_strand_id
1 'polypeptide(L)'
;ERDKTHPSIVIWSLGNEAGPGKNFEAAHAALKAIDTSRPTHYERNSSFCDLDSTMYPGVGWVRDLAANKNRKKPFYICEYAHMMNNGNGNLADYQAAIESSDNIIGGGIWEWQDQTLYTVRDGVRRENYGGEFGDNPNDGLFIVKGVVFADRSPKPAWYEARQTFASAVVDGIDAENRVLIRNKYFFKDLSDYSLTWNLREDGKIIKSATTDAPQCRPQSVAAVAIPAELSVSQKQPGAEYHLEVEFRLAKDYAWAKAGTLMSRGTVALGVSGEKPGIITIAQVPETKTTDNRITIGLSGWSASFDRQTGALVSYQRNGKELLAAPVSLDAFRSPVNNDQWASGGWYARGLHDLRHTATLCQVDGSNRVVTRVISRGANAATLSPGLASGHRTVNTGRKLAENDFHFTTDTEWQFLPDGSIRIRSLISSSQKNVPLSSIGYRFQLAAGLDKATWFGNGPWENYPDRKSASQIGQYSATVDQIAVPYIKPQDHGNHEDVRWVAMRDTAGSGLLVASAAKPVSFSATRWTDSELTLISNVVELPKSDRVFLNIDARTLGLGGASCGPNPMERDIPRSGTYQLDLVIRTLSPDQEPAEVARVTIPVAESNPATAGLENWMKNTGRSATQTTTATASSEQLDEGEASRAVDGDDTTFWHTTYGNFIAKYPHTLTLDLGSVKKGVRGLTYLPRQDGNTNGQVARYTVETSTDGKTWAKAAEGIFGKGGAMKTASFAPTNCRYVRLMCLSEQGKQDFASAAEVSVILAE
;
A
#
# COMPACT_ATOMS: atom_id res chain seq x y z
N GLU A 1 43.13 -15.10 16.62
CA GLU A 1 43.73 -15.29 17.96
C GLU A 1 42.85 -14.80 19.11
N ARG A 2 42.67 -13.49 19.30
CA ARG A 2 41.92 -12.90 20.44
C ARG A 2 40.56 -13.57 20.71
N ASP A 3 39.77 -13.81 19.66
CA ASP A 3 38.35 -14.16 19.82
C ASP A 3 38.00 -15.65 19.57
N LYS A 4 38.99 -16.53 19.33
CA LYS A 4 38.75 -17.89 18.81
C LYS A 4 37.96 -18.82 19.74
N THR A 5 37.91 -18.50 21.03
CA THR A 5 37.23 -19.30 22.06
C THR A 5 35.79 -18.87 22.34
N HIS A 6 35.26 -17.83 21.67
CA HIS A 6 33.89 -17.37 21.89
C HIS A 6 32.88 -18.22 21.10
N PRO A 7 31.90 -18.89 21.77
CA PRO A 7 30.90 -19.70 21.09
C PRO A 7 29.85 -18.85 20.34
N SER A 8 29.71 -17.57 20.68
CA SER A 8 28.83 -16.63 19.98
C SER A 8 29.34 -16.26 18.59
N ILE A 9 30.64 -16.45 18.32
CA ILE A 9 31.21 -16.25 16.99
C ILE A 9 31.01 -17.53 16.22
N VAL A 10 30.22 -17.46 15.13
CA VAL A 10 29.87 -18.61 14.30
C VAL A 10 30.44 -18.53 12.88
N ILE A 11 30.85 -17.35 12.42
CA ILE A 11 31.42 -17.10 11.10
C ILE A 11 32.61 -16.16 11.26
N TRP A 12 33.70 -16.39 10.51
CA TRP A 12 34.79 -15.43 10.36
C TRP A 12 34.64 -14.64 9.06
N SER A 13 34.47 -13.33 9.14
CA SER A 13 34.60 -12.45 7.98
C SER A 13 36.04 -11.95 7.83
N LEU A 14 36.59 -11.96 6.62
CA LEU A 14 37.96 -11.50 6.37
C LEU A 14 38.09 -9.98 6.25
N GLY A 15 36.97 -9.26 6.07
CA GLY A 15 36.94 -7.80 5.91
C GLY A 15 35.71 -7.34 5.12
N ASN A 16 35.70 -6.05 4.78
CA ASN A 16 34.59 -5.42 4.04
C ASN A 16 35.12 -4.55 2.90
N GLU A 17 34.54 -4.67 1.71
CA GLU A 17 34.76 -3.80 0.53
C GLU A 17 36.21 -3.47 0.13
N ALA A 18 37.21 -4.23 0.58
CA ALA A 18 38.64 -3.96 0.39
C ALA A 18 39.23 -4.58 -0.89
N GLY A 19 38.37 -4.92 -1.85
CA GLY A 19 38.73 -5.57 -3.11
C GLY A 19 39.15 -7.05 -2.97
N PRO A 20 39.20 -7.81 -4.07
CA PRO A 20 39.76 -9.16 -4.08
C PRO A 20 41.30 -9.12 -4.04
N GLY A 21 41.96 -10.21 -3.63
CA GLY A 21 43.40 -10.33 -3.84
C GLY A 21 44.11 -11.44 -3.05
N LYS A 22 45.36 -11.73 -3.44
CA LYS A 22 46.21 -12.78 -2.83
C LYS A 22 46.45 -12.58 -1.33
N ASN A 23 46.39 -11.34 -0.85
CA ASN A 23 46.49 -11.05 0.58
C ASN A 23 45.33 -11.71 1.36
N PHE A 24 44.12 -11.68 0.83
CA PHE A 24 42.95 -12.32 1.45
C PHE A 24 43.00 -13.84 1.32
N GLU A 25 43.52 -14.38 0.22
CA GLU A 25 43.76 -15.83 0.08
C GLU A 25 44.77 -16.33 1.12
N ALA A 26 45.87 -15.61 1.31
CA ALA A 26 46.88 -15.93 2.33
C ALA A 26 46.31 -15.78 3.75
N ALA A 27 45.54 -14.72 4.03
CA ALA A 27 44.87 -14.51 5.31
C ALA A 27 43.85 -15.63 5.60
N HIS A 28 43.09 -16.06 4.59
CA HIS A 28 42.17 -17.18 4.69
C HIS A 28 42.90 -18.48 5.01
N ALA A 29 44.00 -18.79 4.29
CA ALA A 29 44.80 -19.98 4.53
C ALA A 29 45.39 -20.00 5.95
N ALA A 30 45.92 -18.86 6.41
CA ALA A 30 46.43 -18.71 7.77
C ALA A 30 45.31 -18.89 8.82
N LEU A 31 44.12 -18.31 8.59
CA LEU A 31 42.96 -18.49 9.46
C LEU A 31 42.54 -19.96 9.54
N LYS A 32 42.43 -20.66 8.41
CA LYS A 32 42.05 -22.07 8.37
C LYS A 32 43.08 -23.01 8.99
N ALA A 33 44.36 -22.63 9.02
CA ALA A 33 45.38 -23.36 9.76
C ALA A 33 45.20 -23.24 11.30
N ILE A 34 44.53 -22.19 11.77
CA ILE A 34 44.29 -21.91 13.20
C ILE A 34 42.93 -22.44 13.65
N ASP A 35 41.88 -22.22 12.85
CA ASP A 35 40.50 -22.57 13.20
C ASP A 35 39.76 -23.17 12.00
N THR A 36 39.49 -24.47 12.08
CA THR A 36 38.66 -25.21 11.14
C THR A 36 37.23 -25.41 11.63
N SER A 37 36.90 -24.98 12.85
CA SER A 37 35.58 -25.21 13.47
C SER A 37 34.48 -24.26 12.97
N ARG A 38 34.85 -23.19 12.26
CA ARG A 38 33.92 -22.15 11.77
C ARG A 38 34.06 -21.89 10.27
N PRO A 39 32.94 -21.61 9.57
CA PRO A 39 32.95 -21.16 8.19
C PRO A 39 33.57 -19.77 8.02
N THR A 40 34.11 -19.50 6.84
CA THR A 40 34.68 -18.21 6.43
C THR A 40 33.78 -17.51 5.41
N HIS A 41 33.83 -16.17 5.46
CA HIS A 41 33.09 -15.25 4.62
C HIS A 41 34.00 -14.12 4.12
N TYR A 42 33.88 -13.77 2.85
CA TYR A 42 34.37 -12.52 2.31
C TYR A 42 33.62 -12.17 1.04
N GLU A 43 32.86 -11.07 1.06
CA GLU A 43 31.93 -10.74 -0.03
C GLU A 43 32.66 -10.43 -1.35
N ARG A 44 33.78 -9.70 -1.29
CA ARG A 44 34.52 -9.30 -2.51
C ARG A 44 35.22 -10.47 -3.23
N ASN A 45 35.37 -11.63 -2.58
CA ASN A 45 35.79 -12.88 -3.23
C ASN A 45 35.41 -14.11 -2.38
N SER A 46 34.25 -14.72 -2.67
CA SER A 46 33.79 -15.92 -1.98
C SER A 46 34.39 -17.23 -2.49
N SER A 47 35.18 -17.22 -3.57
CA SER A 47 35.64 -18.45 -4.24
C SER A 47 36.44 -19.37 -3.30
N PHE A 48 37.29 -18.79 -2.47
CA PHE A 48 38.11 -19.50 -1.48
C PHE A 48 37.47 -19.57 -0.08
N CYS A 49 36.32 -18.93 0.14
CA CYS A 49 35.60 -18.98 1.41
C CYS A 49 34.59 -20.14 1.47
N ASP A 50 34.09 -20.48 2.66
CA ASP A 50 33.07 -21.54 2.80
C ASP A 50 31.65 -21.05 2.44
N LEU A 51 31.38 -19.75 2.59
CA LEU A 51 30.09 -19.13 2.28
C LEU A 51 30.18 -18.29 1.00
N ASP A 52 29.14 -18.36 0.17
CA ASP A 52 28.91 -17.35 -0.86
C ASP A 52 28.18 -16.15 -0.28
N SER A 53 28.44 -14.95 -0.83
CA SER A 53 27.87 -13.72 -0.29
C SER A 53 27.80 -12.60 -1.32
N THR A 54 26.89 -11.67 -1.09
CA THR A 54 26.77 -10.39 -1.81
C THR A 54 26.09 -9.37 -0.91
N MET A 55 26.23 -8.09 -1.26
CA MET A 55 25.53 -6.97 -0.63
C MET A 55 24.39 -6.47 -1.51
N TYR A 56 23.29 -6.06 -0.86
CA TYR A 56 22.14 -5.39 -1.44
C TYR A 56 21.53 -6.03 -2.71
N PRO A 57 21.39 -7.37 -2.81
CA PRO A 57 20.75 -7.98 -3.96
C PRO A 57 19.27 -7.60 -4.02
N GLY A 58 18.68 -7.44 -5.20
CA GLY A 58 17.22 -7.25 -5.32
C GLY A 58 16.43 -8.50 -4.90
N VAL A 59 15.18 -8.33 -4.44
CA VAL A 59 14.31 -9.45 -4.02
C VAL A 59 14.18 -10.53 -5.10
N GLY A 60 13.98 -10.15 -6.37
CA GLY A 60 13.90 -11.10 -7.48
C GLY A 60 15.15 -11.97 -7.62
N TRP A 61 16.34 -11.37 -7.46
CA TRP A 61 17.60 -12.10 -7.45
C TRP A 61 17.69 -13.08 -6.27
N VAL A 62 17.19 -12.70 -5.09
CA VAL A 62 17.13 -13.59 -3.92
C VAL A 62 16.19 -14.77 -4.15
N ARG A 63 15.06 -14.56 -4.86
CA ARG A 63 14.14 -15.64 -5.26
C ARG A 63 14.81 -16.61 -6.25
N ASP A 64 15.53 -16.08 -7.25
CA ASP A 64 16.29 -16.90 -8.20
C ASP A 64 17.39 -17.70 -7.49
N LEU A 65 18.08 -17.07 -6.54
CA LEU A 65 19.08 -17.72 -5.70
C LEU A 65 18.47 -18.86 -4.88
N ALA A 66 17.31 -18.62 -4.25
CA ALA A 66 16.60 -19.61 -3.45
C ALA A 66 16.19 -20.82 -4.29
N ALA A 67 15.71 -20.60 -5.52
CA ALA A 67 15.27 -21.64 -6.45
C ALA A 67 16.42 -22.48 -7.06
N ASN A 68 17.68 -22.04 -6.94
CA ASN A 68 18.81 -22.70 -7.59
C ASN A 68 19.25 -23.98 -6.85
N LYS A 69 18.89 -25.15 -7.40
CA LYS A 69 19.23 -26.47 -6.82
C LYS A 69 20.68 -26.92 -7.02
N ASN A 70 21.48 -26.21 -7.81
CA ASN A 70 22.85 -26.62 -8.17
C ASN A 70 23.93 -25.96 -7.30
N ARG A 71 23.54 -25.26 -6.23
CA ARG A 71 24.49 -24.59 -5.34
C ARG A 71 25.30 -25.59 -4.52
N LYS A 72 26.59 -25.29 -4.35
CA LYS A 72 27.54 -26.09 -3.57
C LYS A 72 27.88 -25.47 -2.20
N LYS A 73 27.59 -24.19 -2.03
CA LYS A 73 27.82 -23.43 -0.79
C LYS A 73 26.52 -22.75 -0.37
N PRO A 74 26.25 -22.69 0.95
CA PRO A 74 25.18 -21.83 1.46
C PRO A 74 25.51 -20.36 1.18
N PHE A 75 24.46 -19.54 1.08
CA PHE A 75 24.56 -18.13 0.77
C PHE A 75 24.22 -17.27 1.97
N TYR A 76 25.07 -16.28 2.27
CA TYR A 76 24.86 -15.29 3.32
C TYR A 76 24.82 -13.89 2.72
N ILE A 77 23.72 -13.17 2.90
CA ILE A 77 23.58 -11.80 2.39
C ILE A 77 24.15 -10.85 3.46
N CYS A 78 25.42 -10.45 3.34
CA CYS A 78 26.10 -9.78 4.44
C CYS A 78 25.53 -8.39 4.77
N GLU A 79 24.99 -7.69 3.77
CA GLU A 79 24.26 -6.43 3.94
C GLU A 79 23.03 -6.43 3.01
N TYR A 80 21.84 -6.11 3.53
CA TYR A 80 20.62 -5.90 2.75
C TYR A 80 19.63 -4.99 3.48
N ALA A 81 18.50 -4.69 2.82
CA ALA A 81 17.41 -3.88 3.37
C ALA A 81 17.91 -2.58 4.01
N HIS A 82 18.45 -1.68 3.19
CA HIS A 82 19.07 -0.45 3.68
C HIS A 82 18.02 0.50 4.30
N MET A 83 18.25 0.90 5.56
CA MET A 83 17.25 1.57 6.42
C MET A 83 17.44 3.09 6.52
N MET A 84 17.92 3.74 5.46
CA MET A 84 18.23 5.17 5.51
C MET A 84 17.00 6.02 5.80
N ASN A 85 17.01 6.73 6.94
CA ASN A 85 15.85 7.42 7.51
C ASN A 85 14.54 6.60 7.47
N ASN A 86 13.64 6.89 6.51
CA ASN A 86 12.37 6.19 6.30
C ASN A 86 12.56 5.21 5.15
N GLY A 87 13.12 4.04 5.48
CA GLY A 87 13.40 2.94 4.55
C GLY A 87 12.70 1.65 4.98
N ASN A 88 13.35 0.51 4.74
CA ASN A 88 12.83 -0.83 5.06
C ASN A 88 11.68 -1.32 4.17
N GLY A 89 11.61 -0.89 2.90
CA GLY A 89 10.68 -1.51 1.95
C GLY A 89 11.11 -2.94 1.60
N ASN A 90 10.14 -3.81 1.37
CA ASN A 90 10.30 -5.19 0.88
C ASN A 90 10.99 -6.18 1.84
N LEU A 91 11.15 -5.85 3.13
CA LEU A 91 11.81 -6.77 4.08
C LEU A 91 11.07 -8.10 4.23
N ALA A 92 9.74 -8.06 4.27
CA ALA A 92 8.92 -9.27 4.28
C ALA A 92 9.12 -10.12 3.02
N ASP A 93 9.32 -9.50 1.86
CA ASP A 93 9.58 -10.20 0.61
C ASP A 93 10.94 -10.89 0.58
N TYR A 94 11.98 -10.22 1.10
CA TYR A 94 13.29 -10.83 1.32
C TYR A 94 13.16 -12.05 2.23
N GLN A 95 12.47 -11.91 3.37
CA GLN A 95 12.34 -13.00 4.31
C GLN A 95 11.59 -14.19 3.70
N ALA A 96 10.50 -13.94 2.97
CA ALA A 96 9.76 -14.97 2.26
C ALA A 96 10.64 -15.70 1.22
N ALA A 97 11.48 -14.96 0.48
CA ALA A 97 12.41 -15.56 -0.46
C ALA A 97 13.49 -16.40 0.24
N ILE A 98 14.06 -15.90 1.34
CA ILE A 98 15.07 -16.60 2.15
C ILE A 98 14.48 -17.91 2.71
N GLU A 99 13.29 -17.84 3.31
CA GLU A 99 12.62 -18.99 3.93
C GLU A 99 12.06 -20.01 2.93
N SER A 100 12.08 -19.71 1.62
CA SER A 100 11.65 -20.63 0.57
C SER A 100 12.69 -21.70 0.20
N SER A 101 13.90 -21.65 0.77
CA SER A 101 14.98 -22.58 0.46
C SER A 101 15.96 -22.79 1.60
N ASP A 102 16.66 -23.92 1.59
CA ASP A 102 17.82 -24.17 2.46
C ASP A 102 19.14 -23.59 1.91
N ASN A 103 19.08 -22.91 0.75
CA ASN A 103 20.26 -22.36 0.09
C ASN A 103 20.79 -21.08 0.74
N ILE A 104 19.92 -20.37 1.47
CA ILE A 104 20.22 -19.04 2.02
C ILE A 104 20.10 -19.11 3.54
N ILE A 105 21.17 -18.76 4.24
CA ILE A 105 21.25 -18.87 5.70
C ILE A 105 20.91 -17.56 6.42
N GLY A 106 20.27 -16.62 5.72
CA GLY A 106 19.88 -15.30 6.22
C GLY A 106 20.75 -14.16 5.71
N GLY A 107 20.68 -13.02 6.40
CA GLY A 107 21.43 -11.83 6.05
C GLY A 107 21.51 -10.79 7.18
N GLY A 108 22.36 -9.78 6.99
CA GLY A 108 22.53 -8.64 7.90
C GLY A 108 21.79 -7.40 7.40
N ILE A 109 20.82 -6.90 8.17
CA ILE A 109 20.22 -5.58 7.89
C ILE A 109 21.29 -4.50 8.07
N TRP A 110 21.35 -3.55 7.13
CA TRP A 110 22.19 -2.37 7.24
C TRP A 110 21.37 -1.12 7.65
N GLU A 111 21.46 -0.64 8.88
CA GLU A 111 22.24 -1.12 10.05
C GLU A 111 21.46 -0.96 11.36
N TRP A 112 22.08 -1.19 12.52
CA TRP A 112 21.37 -1.17 13.80
C TRP A 112 20.91 0.23 14.23
N GLN A 113 21.83 1.19 14.33
CA GLN A 113 21.61 2.47 15.00
C GLN A 113 22.08 3.63 14.11
N ASP A 114 21.34 4.74 14.09
CA ASP A 114 21.82 5.99 13.48
C ASP A 114 23.12 6.49 14.15
N GLN A 115 24.07 6.92 13.32
CA GLN A 115 25.40 7.37 13.76
C GLN A 115 25.52 8.89 13.84
N THR A 116 24.46 9.57 14.27
CA THR A 116 24.43 11.02 14.43
C THR A 116 25.02 11.46 15.77
N LEU A 117 25.39 12.73 15.90
CA LEU A 117 25.94 13.29 17.13
C LEU A 117 25.15 14.52 17.59
N TYR A 118 25.00 14.65 18.91
CA TYR A 118 24.35 15.82 19.49
C TYR A 118 25.31 17.00 19.62
N THR A 119 24.84 18.19 19.24
CA THR A 119 25.46 19.48 19.60
C THR A 119 24.43 20.35 20.31
N VAL A 120 24.90 21.40 20.98
CA VAL A 120 24.02 22.49 21.45
C VAL A 120 24.39 23.75 20.68
N ARG A 121 23.41 24.36 20.00
CA ARG A 121 23.54 25.64 19.29
C ARG A 121 22.39 26.54 19.73
N ASP A 122 22.71 27.77 20.14
CA ASP A 122 21.74 28.75 20.63
C ASP A 122 20.80 28.21 21.73
N GLY A 123 21.34 27.36 22.61
CA GLY A 123 20.59 26.72 23.69
C GLY A 123 19.70 25.55 23.26
N VAL A 124 19.65 25.21 21.98
CA VAL A 124 18.87 24.08 21.43
C VAL A 124 19.78 22.88 21.22
N ARG A 125 19.42 21.74 21.81
CA ARG A 125 20.07 20.46 21.50
C ARG A 125 19.62 20.00 20.12
N ARG A 126 20.59 19.83 19.22
CA ARG A 126 20.39 19.38 17.84
C ARG A 126 21.12 18.06 17.64
N GLU A 127 20.49 17.16 16.92
CA GLU A 127 21.13 15.96 16.38
C GLU A 127 21.71 16.31 15.01
N ASN A 128 22.96 15.96 14.73
CA ASN A 128 23.69 16.40 13.54
C ASN A 128 24.34 15.24 12.80
N TYR A 129 24.58 15.45 11.51
CA TYR A 129 25.20 14.51 10.57
C TYR A 129 26.33 15.20 9.77
N GLY A 130 26.90 14.53 8.77
CA GLY A 130 28.05 15.04 8.00
C GLY A 130 27.78 16.42 7.39
N GLY A 131 28.78 17.29 7.42
CA GLY A 131 28.70 18.68 6.94
C GLY A 131 28.13 19.66 7.97
N GLU A 132 27.42 19.19 8.99
CA GLU A 132 26.94 20.05 10.07
C GLU A 132 28.04 20.39 11.09
N PHE A 133 29.27 19.85 10.98
CA PHE A 133 30.42 20.19 11.85
C PHE A 133 31.46 21.11 11.18
N GLY A 134 31.19 21.58 9.96
CA GLY A 134 32.17 22.30 9.14
C GLY A 134 33.19 21.39 8.45
N ASP A 135 32.96 20.10 8.48
CA ASP A 135 33.75 19.05 7.84
C ASP A 135 33.54 19.01 6.31
N ASN A 136 34.65 18.94 5.58
CA ASN A 136 34.67 18.80 4.12
C ASN A 136 35.92 18.00 3.68
N PRO A 137 35.78 16.90 2.90
CA PRO A 137 34.53 16.37 2.36
C PRO A 137 33.62 15.74 3.43
N ASN A 138 32.33 15.59 3.10
CA ASN A 138 31.34 14.85 3.90
C ASN A 138 30.27 14.19 2.99
N ASP A 139 29.58 13.19 3.51
CA ASP A 139 28.52 12.44 2.81
C ASP A 139 27.12 12.65 3.43
N GLY A 140 26.93 13.75 4.16
CA GLY A 140 25.63 14.16 4.70
C GLY A 140 24.91 13.09 5.53
N LEU A 141 23.69 12.75 5.11
CA LEU A 141 22.78 11.84 5.80
C LEU A 141 23.12 10.35 5.63
N PHE A 142 24.17 9.99 4.89
CA PHE A 142 24.51 8.58 4.59
C PHE A 142 24.94 7.78 5.83
N ILE A 143 25.00 8.41 7.00
CA ILE A 143 25.25 7.80 8.31
C ILE A 143 23.95 7.51 9.10
N VAL A 144 22.78 7.90 8.57
CA VAL A 144 21.47 7.80 9.23
C VAL A 144 20.73 6.58 8.68
N LYS A 145 21.18 5.38 9.05
CA LYS A 145 20.76 4.09 8.48
C LYS A 145 20.29 3.08 9.52
N GLY A 146 19.99 3.52 10.74
CA GLY A 146 19.60 2.63 11.82
C GLY A 146 18.16 2.13 11.69
N VAL A 147 17.93 0.89 12.11
CA VAL A 147 16.60 0.36 12.48
C VAL A 147 16.08 1.07 13.75
N VAL A 148 16.96 1.58 14.60
CA VAL A 148 16.65 2.45 15.74
C VAL A 148 17.30 3.84 15.58
N PHE A 149 16.72 4.84 16.24
CA PHE A 149 17.31 6.18 16.32
C PHE A 149 18.63 6.17 17.13
N ALA A 150 19.38 7.28 17.12
CA ALA A 150 20.66 7.38 17.82
C ALA A 150 20.56 7.19 19.35
N ASP A 151 19.40 7.49 19.94
CA ASP A 151 19.09 7.24 21.35
C ASP A 151 18.57 5.82 21.62
N ARG A 152 18.51 4.97 20.59
CA ARG A 152 18.00 3.58 20.57
C ARG A 152 16.50 3.44 20.73
N SER A 153 15.74 4.54 20.64
CA SER A 153 14.29 4.45 20.49
C SER A 153 13.94 3.79 19.14
N PRO A 154 12.88 2.97 19.09
CA PRO A 154 12.53 2.23 17.87
C PRO A 154 11.99 3.15 16.78
N LYS A 155 12.47 2.97 15.54
CA LYS A 155 11.78 3.50 14.36
C LYS A 155 10.62 2.58 13.97
N PRO A 156 9.69 3.04 13.14
CA PRO A 156 8.67 2.19 12.51
C PRO A 156 9.25 0.90 11.88
N ALA A 157 10.42 1.01 11.24
CA ALA A 157 11.16 -0.12 10.68
C ALA A 157 11.52 -1.22 11.70
N TRP A 158 11.71 -0.88 12.98
CA TRP A 158 11.98 -1.86 14.04
C TRP A 158 10.80 -2.80 14.25
N TYR A 159 9.58 -2.27 14.21
CA TYR A 159 8.37 -3.09 14.39
C TYR A 159 8.18 -4.04 13.20
N GLU A 160 8.46 -3.58 11.98
CA GLU A 160 8.48 -4.44 10.78
C GLU A 160 9.49 -5.58 10.95
N ALA A 161 10.74 -5.27 11.31
CA ALA A 161 11.77 -6.28 11.52
C ALA A 161 11.39 -7.31 12.60
N ARG A 162 10.82 -6.86 13.73
CA ARG A 162 10.31 -7.76 14.79
C ARG A 162 9.28 -8.74 14.22
N GLN A 163 8.31 -8.24 13.44
CA GLN A 163 7.25 -9.08 12.89
C GLN A 163 7.78 -10.01 11.80
N THR A 164 8.61 -9.51 10.88
CA THR A 164 9.17 -10.30 9.78
C THR A 164 10.03 -11.46 10.28
N PHE A 165 10.84 -11.25 11.32
CA PHE A 165 11.69 -12.29 11.89
C PHE A 165 11.03 -13.11 13.01
N ALA A 166 9.72 -12.94 13.21
CA ALA A 166 8.98 -13.70 14.21
C ALA A 166 9.15 -15.21 14.00
N SER A 167 9.41 -15.93 15.10
CA SER A 167 9.55 -17.39 15.09
C SER A 167 8.28 -18.14 15.50
N ALA A 168 7.33 -17.45 16.13
CA ALA A 168 5.99 -17.98 16.41
C ALA A 168 4.99 -17.18 15.56
N VAL A 169 4.31 -17.85 14.63
CA VAL A 169 3.47 -17.17 13.63
C VAL A 169 2.13 -17.90 13.46
N VAL A 170 1.11 -17.14 13.05
CA VAL A 170 -0.18 -17.68 12.63
C VAL A 170 -0.13 -17.93 11.12
N ASP A 171 -0.35 -19.17 10.70
CA ASP A 171 -0.38 -19.58 9.29
C ASP A 171 -1.77 -19.46 8.66
N GLY A 172 -2.81 -19.36 9.48
CA GLY A 172 -4.20 -19.26 9.03
C GLY A 172 -5.18 -19.99 9.93
N ILE A 173 -6.31 -20.36 9.35
CA ILE A 173 -7.37 -21.15 10.00
C ILE A 173 -7.69 -22.37 9.13
N ASP A 174 -7.88 -23.53 9.75
CA ASP A 174 -8.24 -24.75 9.04
C ASP A 174 -9.77 -24.89 8.85
N ALA A 175 -10.18 -25.97 8.17
CA ALA A 175 -11.57 -26.25 7.87
C ALA A 175 -12.44 -26.51 9.12
N GLU A 176 -11.81 -26.84 10.27
CA GLU A 176 -12.49 -27.05 11.55
C GLU A 176 -12.51 -25.78 12.42
N ASN A 177 -12.19 -24.61 11.85
CA ASN A 177 -12.10 -23.32 12.54
C ASN A 177 -11.04 -23.28 13.66
N ARG A 178 -9.92 -23.99 13.49
CA ARG A 178 -8.77 -23.92 14.41
C ARG A 178 -7.67 -23.06 13.81
N VAL A 179 -7.03 -22.25 14.64
CA VAL A 179 -5.90 -21.41 14.23
C VAL A 179 -4.64 -22.27 14.11
N LEU A 180 -3.97 -22.19 12.96
CA LEU A 180 -2.72 -22.88 12.70
C LEU A 180 -1.56 -22.02 13.18
N ILE A 181 -0.81 -22.51 14.16
CA ILE A 181 0.36 -21.85 14.75
C ILE A 181 1.63 -22.60 14.35
N ARG A 182 2.52 -21.94 13.62
CA ARG A 182 3.83 -22.49 13.21
C ARG A 182 4.94 -22.07 14.16
N ASN A 183 5.75 -23.05 14.55
CA ASN A 183 7.00 -22.85 15.25
C ASN A 183 8.19 -22.90 14.28
N LYS A 184 8.81 -21.74 14.04
CA LYS A 184 10.01 -21.58 13.19
C LYS A 184 11.32 -21.65 13.99
N TYR A 185 11.29 -21.87 15.30
CA TYR A 185 12.50 -22.15 16.07
C TYR A 185 13.09 -23.52 15.67
N PHE A 186 14.40 -23.65 15.79
CA PHE A 186 15.12 -24.93 15.57
C PHE A 186 15.36 -25.74 16.85
N PHE A 187 15.35 -25.09 18.01
CA PHE A 187 15.74 -25.72 19.28
C PHE A 187 14.80 -25.42 20.46
N LYS A 188 13.70 -24.71 20.22
CA LYS A 188 12.80 -24.19 21.24
C LYS A 188 11.34 -24.54 20.94
N ASP A 189 10.60 -24.98 21.96
CA ASP A 189 9.14 -25.20 21.92
C ASP A 189 8.38 -23.89 22.19
N LEU A 190 7.11 -23.80 21.76
CA LEU A 190 6.31 -22.59 21.98
C LEU A 190 5.66 -22.48 23.37
N SER A 191 5.77 -23.47 24.24
CA SER A 191 5.25 -23.43 25.63
C SER A 191 5.82 -22.31 26.51
N ASP A 192 6.89 -21.63 26.07
CA ASP A 192 7.42 -20.42 26.71
C ASP A 192 6.57 -19.15 26.42
N TYR A 193 5.50 -19.27 25.63
CA TYR A 193 4.58 -18.18 25.30
C TYR A 193 3.24 -18.31 26.02
N SER A 194 2.64 -17.17 26.32
CA SER A 194 1.21 -17.00 26.53
C SER A 194 0.59 -16.35 25.29
N LEU A 195 -0.58 -16.83 24.90
CA LEU A 195 -1.33 -16.30 23.76
C LEU A 195 -2.40 -15.33 24.27
N THR A 196 -2.40 -14.10 23.77
CA THR A 196 -3.52 -13.17 23.93
C THR A 196 -4.32 -13.13 22.64
N TRP A 197 -5.60 -13.47 22.73
CA TRP A 197 -6.53 -13.52 21.63
C TRP A 197 -7.42 -12.29 21.66
N ASN A 198 -7.58 -11.59 20.54
CA ASN A 198 -8.49 -10.45 20.42
C ASN A 198 -9.42 -10.66 19.21
N LEU A 199 -10.72 -10.70 19.46
CA LEU A 199 -11.73 -10.65 18.41
C LEU A 199 -12.08 -9.18 18.16
N ARG A 200 -11.86 -8.73 16.92
CA ARG A 200 -12.18 -7.39 16.46
C ARG A 200 -13.40 -7.40 15.56
N GLU A 201 -14.26 -6.40 15.72
CA GLU A 201 -15.38 -6.06 14.86
C GLU A 201 -15.18 -4.63 14.37
N ASP A 202 -15.09 -4.43 13.04
CA ASP A 202 -14.80 -3.13 12.42
C ASP A 202 -13.59 -2.41 13.09
N GLY A 203 -12.59 -3.21 13.45
CA GLY A 203 -11.33 -2.77 14.06
C GLY A 203 -11.33 -2.62 15.59
N LYS A 204 -12.50 -2.59 16.23
CA LYS A 204 -12.65 -2.49 17.69
C LYS A 204 -12.58 -3.87 18.34
N ILE A 205 -11.78 -4.01 19.40
CA ILE A 205 -11.78 -5.24 20.21
C ILE A 205 -13.12 -5.35 20.92
N ILE A 206 -13.88 -6.41 20.62
CA ILE A 206 -15.17 -6.69 21.26
C ILE A 206 -15.06 -7.78 22.33
N LYS A 207 -14.06 -8.68 22.20
CA LYS A 207 -13.78 -9.75 23.14
C LYS A 207 -12.29 -10.09 23.14
N SER A 208 -11.78 -10.52 24.29
CA SER A 208 -10.42 -11.01 24.45
C SER A 208 -10.38 -12.27 25.31
N ALA A 209 -9.35 -13.07 25.12
CA ALA A 209 -9.05 -14.24 25.94
C ALA A 209 -7.54 -14.42 26.08
N THR A 210 -7.11 -15.14 27.10
CA THR A 210 -5.70 -15.51 27.30
C THR A 210 -5.61 -17.01 27.51
N THR A 211 -4.68 -17.65 26.82
CA THR A 211 -4.38 -19.08 26.99
C THR A 211 -2.88 -19.29 27.07
N ASP A 212 -2.46 -20.45 27.56
CA ASP A 212 -1.10 -20.91 27.30
C ASP A 212 -0.94 -21.22 25.80
N ALA A 213 0.28 -21.08 25.29
CA ALA A 213 0.60 -21.55 23.95
C ALA A 213 0.59 -23.09 23.90
N PRO A 214 0.22 -23.70 22.74
CA PRO A 214 0.28 -25.14 22.61
C PRO A 214 1.73 -25.63 22.73
N GLN A 215 1.91 -26.87 23.20
CA GLN A 215 3.16 -27.59 22.94
C GLN A 215 3.29 -27.75 21.43
N CYS A 216 4.34 -27.14 20.86
CA CYS A 216 4.58 -27.10 19.43
C CYS A 216 6.08 -27.20 19.23
N ARG A 217 6.53 -28.39 18.81
CA ARG A 217 7.95 -28.71 18.66
C ARG A 217 8.60 -27.80 17.62
N PRO A 218 9.94 -27.63 17.68
CA PRO A 218 10.69 -26.94 16.62
C PRO A 218 10.28 -27.40 15.22
N GLN A 219 10.16 -26.46 14.28
CA GLN A 219 9.84 -26.73 12.87
C GLN A 219 8.51 -27.46 12.65
N SER A 220 7.50 -27.26 13.52
CA SER A 220 6.19 -27.90 13.41
C SER A 220 5.03 -26.91 13.47
N VAL A 221 3.82 -27.40 13.17
CA VAL A 221 2.57 -26.64 13.21
C VAL A 221 1.61 -27.29 14.20
N ALA A 222 0.96 -26.48 15.03
CA ALA A 222 -0.09 -26.89 15.94
C ALA A 222 -1.42 -26.24 15.54
N ALA A 223 -2.52 -27.01 15.56
CA ALA A 223 -3.87 -26.49 15.37
C ALA A 223 -4.51 -26.22 16.73
N VAL A 224 -4.92 -24.97 16.98
CA VAL A 224 -5.44 -24.51 18.27
C VAL A 224 -6.88 -24.06 18.12
N ALA A 225 -7.78 -24.60 18.95
CA ALA A 225 -9.17 -24.17 18.98
C ALA A 225 -9.27 -22.71 19.43
N ILE A 226 -10.16 -21.95 18.77
CA ILE A 226 -10.47 -20.58 19.19
C ILE A 226 -11.14 -20.66 20.58
N PRO A 227 -10.70 -19.85 21.56
CA PRO A 227 -11.30 -19.83 22.90
C PRO A 227 -12.81 -19.59 22.84
N ALA A 228 -13.58 -20.39 23.58
CA ALA A 228 -15.04 -20.36 23.56
C ALA A 228 -15.60 -18.99 23.96
N GLU A 229 -14.88 -18.26 24.82
CA GLU A 229 -15.17 -16.90 25.27
C GLU A 229 -15.33 -15.93 24.09
N LEU A 230 -14.59 -16.13 23.00
CA LEU A 230 -14.60 -15.29 21.81
C LEU A 230 -15.81 -15.55 20.90
N SER A 231 -16.65 -16.54 21.19
CA SER A 231 -17.83 -16.83 20.39
C SER A 231 -18.82 -15.65 20.42
N VAL A 232 -19.32 -15.24 19.26
CA VAL A 232 -20.38 -14.22 19.13
C VAL A 232 -21.64 -14.86 18.58
N SER A 233 -22.79 -14.60 19.21
CA SER A 233 -24.07 -15.21 18.84
C SER A 233 -24.60 -14.70 17.50
N GLN A 234 -24.35 -13.44 17.18
CA GLN A 234 -24.70 -12.80 15.91
C GLN A 234 -23.60 -11.83 15.50
N LYS A 235 -23.10 -11.98 14.27
CA LYS A 235 -22.16 -11.03 13.66
C LYS A 235 -22.93 -9.91 12.97
N GLN A 236 -22.42 -8.69 13.04
CA GLN A 236 -23.02 -7.54 12.37
C GLN A 236 -22.91 -7.68 10.84
N PRO A 237 -24.00 -7.52 10.09
CA PRO A 237 -23.97 -7.59 8.63
C PRO A 237 -22.96 -6.62 8.02
N GLY A 238 -22.17 -7.11 7.06
CA GLY A 238 -21.15 -6.32 6.35
C GLY A 238 -19.99 -5.79 7.21
N ALA A 239 -19.87 -6.21 8.48
CA ALA A 239 -18.73 -5.87 9.33
C ALA A 239 -17.50 -6.72 9.01
N GLU A 240 -16.32 -6.15 9.26
CA GLU A 240 -15.05 -6.86 9.15
C GLU A 240 -14.66 -7.46 10.51
N TYR A 241 -14.63 -8.79 10.60
CA TYR A 241 -14.17 -9.49 11.80
C TYR A 241 -12.76 -10.02 11.62
N HIS A 242 -11.91 -9.75 12.62
CA HIS A 242 -10.52 -10.21 12.64
C HIS A 242 -10.22 -10.88 13.98
N LEU A 243 -9.66 -12.08 13.94
CA LEU A 243 -9.10 -12.75 15.12
C LEU A 243 -7.60 -12.51 15.14
N GLU A 244 -7.14 -11.69 16.07
CA GLU A 244 -5.72 -11.45 16.35
C GLU A 244 -5.24 -12.40 17.45
N VAL A 245 -4.04 -12.96 17.27
CA VAL A 245 -3.33 -13.77 18.25
C VAL A 245 -1.96 -13.15 18.49
N GLU A 246 -1.72 -12.69 19.72
CA GLU A 246 -0.44 -12.14 20.16
C GLU A 246 0.37 -13.19 20.93
N PHE A 247 1.63 -13.37 20.56
CA PHE A 247 2.59 -14.22 21.26
C PHE A 247 3.39 -13.39 22.26
N ARG A 248 3.13 -13.59 23.56
CA ARG A 248 3.80 -12.87 24.65
C ARG A 248 4.62 -13.82 25.50
N LEU A 249 5.77 -13.37 26.00
CA LEU A 249 6.60 -14.21 26.87
C LEU A 249 5.82 -14.60 28.14
N ALA A 250 5.80 -15.89 28.49
CA ALA A 250 5.11 -16.36 29.69
C ALA A 250 5.88 -16.07 30.99
N LYS A 251 7.19 -15.78 30.90
CA LYS A 251 8.09 -15.54 32.04
C LYS A 251 9.16 -14.51 31.71
N ASP A 252 9.84 -14.03 32.75
CA ASP A 252 11.00 -13.16 32.63
C ASP A 252 12.20 -13.90 32.01
N TYR A 253 12.93 -13.18 31.16
CA TYR A 253 14.26 -13.54 30.66
C TYR A 253 15.25 -12.42 31.00
N ALA A 254 16.55 -12.70 30.89
CA ALA A 254 17.58 -11.67 31.12
C ALA A 254 17.46 -10.44 30.19
N TRP A 255 16.81 -10.59 29.03
CA TRP A 255 16.69 -9.57 27.98
C TRP A 255 15.26 -9.00 27.81
N ALA A 256 14.24 -9.59 28.44
CA ALA A 256 12.85 -9.12 28.35
C ALA A 256 12.00 -9.62 29.52
N LYS A 257 10.89 -8.92 29.79
CA LYS A 257 9.95 -9.26 30.87
C LYS A 257 8.84 -10.20 30.38
N ALA A 258 8.23 -10.92 31.32
CA ALA A 258 6.97 -11.59 31.06
C ALA A 258 5.95 -10.59 30.49
N GLY A 259 5.13 -11.03 29.54
CA GLY A 259 4.18 -10.19 28.82
C GLY A 259 4.76 -9.41 27.64
N THR A 260 6.09 -9.38 27.44
CA THR A 260 6.70 -8.76 26.24
C THR A 260 6.17 -9.43 24.98
N LEU A 261 5.62 -8.61 24.08
CA LEU A 261 5.13 -9.03 22.79
C LEU A 261 6.29 -9.37 21.85
N MET A 262 6.32 -10.61 21.37
CA MET A 262 7.34 -11.07 20.43
C MET A 262 6.83 -11.05 18.98
N SER A 263 5.58 -11.42 18.76
CA SER A 263 4.94 -11.43 17.44
C SER A 263 3.42 -11.43 17.57
N ARG A 264 2.73 -11.19 16.45
CA ARG A 264 1.27 -11.31 16.37
C ARG A 264 0.86 -11.83 14.99
N GLY A 265 -0.32 -12.40 14.87
CA GLY A 265 -0.90 -12.78 13.59
C GLY A 265 -2.40 -12.60 13.60
N THR A 266 -2.98 -12.35 12.43
CA THR A 266 -4.41 -12.05 12.29
C THR A 266 -5.05 -12.93 11.22
N VAL A 267 -6.25 -13.43 11.50
CA VAL A 267 -7.09 -14.15 10.54
C VAL A 267 -8.41 -13.39 10.36
N ALA A 268 -8.79 -13.13 9.11
CA ALA A 268 -10.10 -12.58 8.80
C ALA A 268 -11.18 -13.66 8.96
N LEU A 269 -12.28 -13.32 9.63
CA LEU A 269 -13.42 -14.21 9.81
C LEU A 269 -14.55 -13.78 8.88
N GLY A 270 -15.03 -14.69 8.03
CA GLY A 270 -16.10 -14.42 7.08
C GLY A 270 -17.40 -13.96 7.75
N VAL A 271 -18.07 -12.99 7.11
CA VAL A 271 -19.38 -12.44 7.48
C VAL A 271 -20.22 -12.28 6.23
N SER A 272 -21.53 -12.52 6.35
CA SER A 272 -22.51 -12.28 5.29
C SER A 272 -23.34 -11.02 5.55
N GLY A 273 -23.99 -10.53 4.49
CA GLY A 273 -24.89 -9.37 4.56
C GLY A 273 -24.22 -8.04 4.22
N GLU A 274 -25.04 -7.00 4.09
CA GLU A 274 -24.62 -5.67 3.66
C GLU A 274 -24.58 -4.70 4.84
N LYS A 275 -23.69 -3.70 4.77
CA LYS A 275 -23.66 -2.59 5.72
C LYS A 275 -24.97 -1.79 5.62
N PRO A 276 -25.45 -1.19 6.74
CA PRO A 276 -26.69 -0.44 6.72
C PRO A 276 -26.61 0.74 5.74
N GLY A 277 -27.66 0.92 4.93
CA GLY A 277 -27.82 2.09 4.07
C GLY A 277 -28.36 3.29 4.84
N ILE A 278 -28.06 4.50 4.35
CA ILE A 278 -28.70 5.71 4.87
C ILE A 278 -30.20 5.66 4.63
N ILE A 279 -30.99 5.97 5.67
CA ILE A 279 -32.44 6.15 5.56
C ILE A 279 -32.69 7.63 5.26
N THR A 280 -32.85 7.97 3.99
CA THR A 280 -33.04 9.37 3.59
C THR A 280 -34.48 9.84 3.87
N ILE A 281 -34.62 11.00 4.52
CA ILE A 281 -35.87 11.79 4.55
C ILE A 281 -35.84 12.76 3.36
N ALA A 282 -37.01 13.00 2.75
CA ALA A 282 -37.21 13.83 1.55
C ALA A 282 -36.98 15.34 1.79
N GLN A 283 -35.76 15.75 2.15
CA GLN A 283 -35.33 17.14 2.09
C GLN A 283 -34.35 17.31 0.95
N VAL A 284 -34.52 18.38 0.17
CA VAL A 284 -33.71 18.68 -1.01
C VAL A 284 -32.82 19.86 -0.65
N PRO A 285 -31.48 19.71 -0.62
CA PRO A 285 -30.58 20.83 -0.41
C PRO A 285 -30.86 22.00 -1.36
N GLU A 286 -30.81 23.22 -0.86
CA GLU A 286 -30.91 24.42 -1.69
C GLU A 286 -29.59 24.64 -2.42
N THR A 287 -29.68 25.01 -3.70
CA THR A 287 -28.52 25.37 -4.52
C THR A 287 -28.58 26.84 -4.89
N LYS A 288 -27.49 27.57 -4.66
CA LYS A 288 -27.28 28.97 -5.09
C LYS A 288 -26.05 29.04 -6.00
N THR A 289 -26.25 29.53 -7.22
CA THR A 289 -25.19 29.66 -8.22
C THR A 289 -24.96 31.12 -8.58
N THR A 290 -23.69 31.51 -8.63
CA THR A 290 -23.18 32.80 -9.12
C THR A 290 -22.10 32.55 -10.18
N ASP A 291 -21.55 33.60 -10.79
CA ASP A 291 -20.48 33.45 -11.79
C ASP A 291 -19.24 32.73 -11.25
N ASN A 292 -18.89 32.93 -9.97
CA ASN A 292 -17.68 32.37 -9.37
C ASN A 292 -17.93 31.21 -8.40
N ARG A 293 -19.16 31.07 -7.87
CA ARG A 293 -19.47 30.13 -6.79
C ARG A 293 -20.71 29.30 -7.06
N ILE A 294 -20.66 28.03 -6.66
CA ILE A 294 -21.84 27.19 -6.40
C ILE A 294 -21.87 26.94 -4.89
N THR A 295 -23.00 27.16 -4.24
CA THR A 295 -23.21 26.83 -2.82
C THR A 295 -24.43 25.93 -2.68
N ILE A 296 -24.27 24.82 -1.98
CA ILE A 296 -25.31 23.82 -1.73
C ILE A 296 -25.43 23.62 -0.22
N GLY A 297 -26.65 23.57 0.32
CA GLY A 297 -26.83 23.36 1.75
C GLY A 297 -28.27 23.31 2.23
N LEU A 298 -28.42 23.10 3.54
CA LEU A 298 -29.68 23.18 4.29
C LEU A 298 -29.43 23.97 5.59
N SER A 299 -30.49 24.19 6.37
CA SER A 299 -30.31 24.68 7.74
C SER A 299 -29.39 23.72 8.52
N GLY A 300 -28.26 24.25 9.00
CA GLY A 300 -27.26 23.48 9.76
C GLY A 300 -26.04 23.01 8.98
N TRP A 301 -25.99 23.05 7.65
CA TRP A 301 -24.75 22.79 6.90
C TRP A 301 -24.73 23.43 5.51
N SER A 302 -23.54 23.75 5.01
CA SER A 302 -23.35 24.27 3.66
C SER A 302 -22.00 23.89 3.07
N ALA A 303 -21.94 23.68 1.77
CA ALA A 303 -20.73 23.44 1.01
C ALA A 303 -20.65 24.41 -0.18
N SER A 304 -19.46 24.95 -0.45
CA SER A 304 -19.26 25.89 -1.58
C SER A 304 -18.11 25.47 -2.47
N PHE A 305 -18.30 25.63 -3.78
CA PHE A 305 -17.32 25.37 -4.82
C PHE A 305 -16.84 26.64 -5.47
N ASP A 306 -15.57 26.68 -5.83
CA ASP A 306 -15.03 27.66 -6.76
C ASP A 306 -15.23 27.17 -8.19
N ARG A 307 -15.90 27.97 -9.04
CA ARG A 307 -16.21 27.56 -10.42
C ARG A 307 -15.00 27.61 -11.36
N GLN A 308 -13.93 28.33 -11.01
CA GLN A 308 -12.74 28.47 -11.84
C GLN A 308 -11.74 27.32 -11.62
N THR A 309 -11.68 26.79 -10.41
CA THR A 309 -10.79 25.69 -10.02
C THR A 309 -11.54 24.35 -9.90
N GLY A 310 -12.86 24.39 -9.71
CA GLY A 310 -13.69 23.20 -9.47
C GLY A 310 -13.56 22.64 -8.05
N ALA A 311 -12.82 23.31 -7.17
CA ALA A 311 -12.53 22.81 -5.84
C ALA A 311 -13.66 23.11 -4.84
N LEU A 312 -13.89 22.18 -3.91
CA LEU A 312 -14.65 22.43 -2.69
C LEU A 312 -13.81 23.35 -1.79
N VAL A 313 -14.28 24.57 -1.53
CA VAL A 313 -13.52 25.60 -0.81
C VAL A 313 -13.98 25.86 0.62
N SER A 314 -15.17 25.38 0.97
CA SER A 314 -15.83 25.64 2.24
C SER A 314 -16.78 24.50 2.50
N TYR A 315 -16.76 23.98 3.71
CA TYR A 315 -17.69 22.97 4.19
C TYR A 315 -17.98 23.21 5.66
N GLN A 316 -19.18 23.69 5.93
CA GLN A 316 -19.58 24.20 7.23
C GLN A 316 -20.66 23.34 7.88
N ARG A 317 -20.59 23.24 9.21
CA ARG A 317 -21.65 22.69 10.06
C ARG A 317 -22.01 23.71 11.13
N ASN A 318 -23.29 24.07 11.21
CA ASN A 318 -23.80 25.06 12.18
C ASN A 318 -22.98 26.36 12.19
N GLY A 319 -22.55 26.83 11.02
CA GLY A 319 -21.73 28.03 10.84
C GLY A 319 -20.24 27.87 11.18
N LYS A 320 -19.78 26.70 11.60
CA LYS A 320 -18.36 26.40 11.82
C LYS A 320 -17.73 25.83 10.55
N GLU A 321 -16.66 26.46 10.08
CA GLU A 321 -15.86 26.00 8.95
C GLU A 321 -14.99 24.79 9.32
N LEU A 322 -14.90 23.82 8.40
CA LEU A 322 -14.11 22.60 8.55
C LEU A 322 -12.86 22.61 7.66
N LEU A 323 -12.81 23.47 6.64
CA LEU A 323 -11.70 23.59 5.69
C LEU A 323 -10.98 24.93 5.86
N ALA A 324 -9.64 24.90 5.92
CA ALA A 324 -8.81 26.10 5.87
C ALA A 324 -8.33 26.46 4.45
N ALA A 325 -8.37 25.50 3.52
CA ALA A 325 -8.06 25.72 2.10
C ALA A 325 -8.88 24.76 1.21
N PRO A 326 -8.94 25.02 -0.11
CA PRO A 326 -9.67 24.17 -1.04
C PRO A 326 -9.19 22.72 -1.05
N VAL A 327 -10.13 21.78 -1.16
CA VAL A 327 -9.83 20.37 -1.41
C VAL A 327 -9.36 20.22 -2.84
N SER A 328 -8.18 19.62 -3.03
CA SER A 328 -7.55 19.51 -4.35
C SER A 328 -6.91 18.14 -4.56
N LEU A 329 -6.77 17.75 -5.84
CA LEU A 329 -5.94 16.62 -6.20
C LEU A 329 -4.50 16.89 -5.72
N ASP A 330 -3.86 15.90 -5.13
CA ASP A 330 -2.43 15.90 -4.84
C ASP A 330 -1.79 14.61 -5.39
N ALA A 331 -0.54 14.73 -5.83
CA ALA A 331 0.22 13.60 -6.38
C ALA A 331 1.71 13.66 -5.94
N PHE A 332 1.96 14.40 -4.87
CA PHE A 332 3.29 14.70 -4.36
C PHE A 332 3.37 14.44 -2.86
N ARG A 333 4.36 13.65 -2.46
CA ARG A 333 4.86 13.54 -1.08
C ARG A 333 6.31 14.02 -1.02
N SER A 334 6.77 14.43 0.15
CA SER A 334 8.16 14.83 0.36
C SER A 334 9.09 13.63 0.12
N PRO A 335 10.10 13.72 -0.78
CA PRO A 335 10.95 12.57 -1.10
C PRO A 335 11.69 12.02 0.13
N VAL A 336 11.62 10.71 0.33
CA VAL A 336 12.51 9.97 1.24
C VAL A 336 13.84 9.67 0.54
N ASN A 337 14.89 9.31 1.27
CA ASN A 337 16.21 9.07 0.66
C ASN A 337 16.22 8.01 -0.45
N ASN A 338 15.33 7.02 -0.36
CA ASN A 338 15.19 5.98 -1.38
C ASN A 338 14.55 6.46 -2.69
N ASP A 339 13.91 7.64 -2.72
CA ASP A 339 13.24 8.16 -3.91
C ASP A 339 14.20 8.78 -4.94
N GLN A 340 15.51 8.61 -4.80
CA GLN A 340 16.51 9.24 -5.67
C GLN A 340 16.33 8.89 -7.16
N TRP A 341 15.79 7.70 -7.45
CA TRP A 341 15.52 7.24 -8.81
C TRP A 341 14.26 7.86 -9.44
N ALA A 342 13.31 8.37 -8.64
CA ALA A 342 12.01 8.85 -9.10
C ALA A 342 11.82 10.36 -8.92
N SER A 343 12.33 10.93 -7.82
CA SER A 343 12.05 12.30 -7.38
C SER A 343 12.39 13.37 -8.41
N GLY A 344 13.50 13.22 -9.14
CA GLY A 344 13.83 14.12 -10.25
C GLY A 344 12.72 14.21 -11.31
N GLY A 345 12.04 13.09 -11.58
CA GLY A 345 10.89 13.03 -12.48
C GLY A 345 9.64 13.76 -11.97
N TRP A 346 9.45 13.82 -10.64
CA TRP A 346 8.35 14.55 -10.00
C TRP A 346 8.54 16.06 -10.10
N TYR A 347 9.74 16.54 -9.79
CA TYR A 347 10.08 17.97 -9.92
C TYR A 347 10.06 18.42 -11.38
N ALA A 348 10.61 17.62 -12.31
CA ALA A 348 10.60 17.94 -13.73
C ALA A 348 9.20 18.07 -14.32
N ARG A 349 8.19 17.40 -13.71
CA ARG A 349 6.76 17.47 -14.10
C ARG A 349 5.95 18.44 -13.26
N GLY A 350 6.58 19.14 -12.31
CA GLY A 350 5.91 20.12 -11.45
C GLY A 350 4.89 19.53 -10.48
N LEU A 351 5.02 18.25 -10.10
CA LEU A 351 4.07 17.60 -9.17
C LEU A 351 4.03 18.27 -7.79
N HIS A 352 5.16 18.85 -7.36
CA HIS A 352 5.28 19.61 -6.11
C HIS A 352 4.52 20.95 -6.08
N ASP A 353 4.00 21.41 -7.23
CA ASP A 353 3.32 22.70 -7.37
C ASP A 353 2.12 22.64 -8.33
N LEU A 354 1.28 21.60 -8.19
CA LEU A 354 0.07 21.46 -9.01
C LEU A 354 -0.86 22.67 -8.85
N ARG A 355 -1.35 23.17 -9.99
CA ARG A 355 -2.37 24.21 -10.13
C ARG A 355 -3.58 23.62 -10.81
N HIS A 356 -4.76 23.98 -10.33
CA HIS A 356 -6.03 23.37 -10.73
C HIS A 356 -6.90 24.38 -11.45
N THR A 357 -7.36 24.01 -12.65
CA THR A 357 -8.30 24.82 -13.45
C THR A 357 -9.46 23.95 -13.89
N ALA A 358 -10.68 24.38 -13.59
CA ALA A 358 -11.89 23.73 -14.07
C ALA A 358 -12.15 24.10 -15.53
N THR A 359 -12.38 23.09 -16.36
CA THR A 359 -12.98 23.24 -17.68
C THR A 359 -14.50 22.99 -17.62
N LEU A 360 -14.98 22.40 -16.53
CA LEU A 360 -16.39 22.22 -16.21
C LEU A 360 -16.58 22.32 -14.69
N CYS A 361 -17.57 23.09 -14.24
CA CYS A 361 -18.07 23.10 -12.86
C CYS A 361 -19.54 23.55 -12.87
N GLN A 362 -20.44 22.57 -12.75
CA GLN A 362 -21.89 22.78 -12.90
C GLN A 362 -22.67 21.96 -11.88
N VAL A 363 -23.90 22.38 -11.61
CA VAL A 363 -24.86 21.62 -10.81
C VAL A 363 -25.81 20.90 -11.75
N ASP A 364 -26.02 19.60 -11.56
CA ASP A 364 -27.15 18.91 -12.18
C ASP A 364 -28.43 19.15 -11.36
N GLY A 365 -29.60 19.05 -11.98
CA GLY A 365 -30.89 19.27 -11.29
C GLY A 365 -31.22 18.28 -10.16
N SER A 366 -30.24 17.50 -9.66
CA SER A 366 -30.36 16.48 -8.62
C SER A 366 -29.40 16.70 -7.45
N ASN A 367 -29.00 17.96 -7.17
CA ASN A 367 -28.05 18.34 -6.12
C ASN A 367 -26.72 17.60 -6.24
N ARG A 368 -26.21 17.48 -7.46
CA ARG A 368 -24.85 17.02 -7.71
C ARG A 368 -24.03 18.15 -8.33
N VAL A 369 -22.78 18.30 -7.90
CA VAL A 369 -21.82 19.12 -8.62
C VAL A 369 -20.98 18.20 -9.48
N VAL A 370 -20.86 18.50 -10.77
CA VAL A 370 -19.98 17.78 -11.69
C VAL A 370 -18.85 18.71 -12.10
N THR A 371 -17.62 18.23 -11.95
CA THR A 371 -16.41 19.00 -12.27
C THR A 371 -15.50 18.23 -13.21
N ARG A 372 -14.88 18.95 -14.16
CA ARG A 372 -13.69 18.50 -14.88
C ARG A 372 -12.56 19.47 -14.60
N VAL A 373 -11.50 18.98 -13.98
CA VAL A 373 -10.36 19.78 -13.53
C VAL A 373 -9.08 19.31 -14.20
N ILE A 374 -8.34 20.26 -14.78
CA ILE A 374 -6.98 20.04 -15.26
C ILE A 374 -6.02 20.45 -14.14
N SER A 375 -5.18 19.52 -13.71
CA SER A 375 -4.16 19.73 -12.67
C SER A 375 -2.76 19.66 -13.29
N ARG A 376 -2.04 20.79 -13.31
CA ARG A 376 -0.70 20.90 -13.91
C ARG A 376 0.23 21.70 -13.04
N GLY A 377 1.50 21.29 -12.95
CA GLY A 377 2.54 22.10 -12.30
C GLY A 377 2.72 23.45 -12.98
N ALA A 378 3.04 24.50 -12.23
CA ALA A 378 3.33 25.81 -12.83
C ALA A 378 4.65 25.78 -13.63
N ASN A 379 5.68 25.15 -13.08
CA ASN A 379 7.02 25.07 -13.66
C ASN A 379 7.61 23.66 -13.47
N ALA A 380 8.46 23.26 -14.40
CA ALA A 380 9.41 22.19 -14.16
C ALA A 380 10.44 22.67 -13.13
N ALA A 381 11.01 21.77 -12.35
CA ALA A 381 12.07 22.08 -11.40
C ALA A 381 13.08 20.95 -11.29
N THR A 382 14.20 21.23 -10.62
CA THR A 382 15.15 20.22 -10.14
C THR A 382 15.37 20.38 -8.65
N LEU A 383 15.66 19.28 -7.96
CA LEU A 383 16.04 19.27 -6.54
C LEU A 383 17.56 19.08 -6.45
N SER A 384 18.25 19.93 -5.69
CA SER A 384 19.71 19.87 -5.53
C SER A 384 20.17 20.30 -4.15
N PRO A 385 21.33 19.81 -3.66
CA PRO A 385 22.04 18.61 -4.09
C PRO A 385 21.18 17.34 -3.93
N GLY A 386 21.73 16.16 -4.27
CA GLY A 386 21.01 14.88 -4.19
C GLY A 386 20.49 14.54 -2.80
N LEU A 387 19.67 13.49 -2.69
CA LEU A 387 18.92 13.19 -1.46
C LEU A 387 19.78 12.79 -0.25
N ALA A 388 21.07 12.46 -0.43
CA ALA A 388 22.01 12.28 0.67
C ALA A 388 22.33 13.61 1.40
N SER A 389 22.12 14.77 0.76
CA SER A 389 22.21 16.07 1.40
C SER A 389 20.95 16.37 2.23
N GLY A 390 21.16 16.91 3.43
CA GLY A 390 20.09 17.49 4.23
C GLY A 390 19.66 18.87 3.74
N HIS A 391 20.60 19.68 3.26
CA HIS A 391 20.32 20.99 2.67
C HIS A 391 19.88 20.82 1.22
N ARG A 392 18.61 21.10 0.92
CA ARG A 392 18.01 20.92 -0.40
C ARG A 392 17.40 22.23 -0.89
N THR A 393 17.52 22.49 -2.18
CA THR A 393 16.89 23.62 -2.87
C THR A 393 16.12 23.11 -4.08
N VAL A 394 14.97 23.74 -4.34
CA VAL A 394 14.19 23.54 -5.56
C VAL A 394 14.56 24.65 -6.54
N ASN A 395 15.20 24.28 -7.64
CA ASN A 395 15.56 25.22 -8.70
C ASN A 395 14.47 25.22 -9.76
N THR A 396 13.68 26.29 -9.79
CA THR A 396 12.62 26.49 -10.78
C THR A 396 13.21 26.61 -12.18
N GLY A 397 12.71 25.77 -13.09
CA GLY A 397 13.06 25.75 -14.50
C GLY A 397 11.99 26.39 -15.37
N ARG A 398 11.78 25.83 -16.57
CA ARG A 398 10.82 26.36 -17.54
C ARG A 398 9.38 26.27 -17.04
N LYS A 399 8.55 27.21 -17.50
CA LYS A 399 7.08 27.12 -17.38
C LYS A 399 6.57 25.89 -18.14
N LEU A 400 5.61 25.18 -17.52
CA LEU A 400 4.95 24.03 -18.16
C LEU A 400 3.80 24.53 -19.06
N ALA A 401 3.76 24.02 -20.29
CA ALA A 401 2.80 24.35 -21.34
C ALA A 401 1.62 23.36 -21.37
N GLU A 402 0.68 23.56 -22.31
CA GLU A 402 -0.55 22.78 -22.37
C GLU A 402 -0.34 21.28 -22.59
N ASN A 403 0.64 20.94 -23.42
CA ASN A 403 0.96 19.57 -23.79
C ASN A 403 1.91 18.88 -22.79
N ASP A 404 2.34 19.58 -21.73
CA ASP A 404 3.13 18.96 -20.67
C ASP A 404 2.28 18.04 -19.78
N PHE A 405 2.97 17.29 -18.92
CA PHE A 405 2.34 16.36 -17.97
C PHE A 405 1.25 17.07 -17.16
N HIS A 406 0.04 16.52 -17.16
CA HIS A 406 -1.08 17.00 -16.37
C HIS A 406 -2.03 15.86 -16.06
N PHE A 407 -2.84 16.05 -15.03
CA PHE A 407 -3.99 15.19 -14.74
C PHE A 407 -5.27 15.83 -15.25
N THR A 408 -6.18 15.02 -15.76
CA THR A 408 -7.59 15.37 -15.94
C THR A 408 -8.39 14.58 -14.91
N THR A 409 -9.11 15.31 -14.06
CA THR A 409 -9.94 14.73 -13.01
C THR A 409 -11.40 15.07 -13.29
N ASP A 410 -12.18 14.05 -13.56
CA ASP A 410 -13.63 14.15 -13.61
C ASP A 410 -14.21 13.72 -12.26
N THR A 411 -15.04 14.57 -11.64
CA THR A 411 -15.60 14.29 -10.31
C THR A 411 -17.09 14.57 -10.27
N GLU A 412 -17.83 13.63 -9.68
CA GLU A 412 -19.20 13.82 -9.23
C GLU A 412 -19.22 13.99 -7.71
N TRP A 413 -19.84 15.07 -7.26
CA TRP A 413 -20.08 15.38 -5.85
C TRP A 413 -21.57 15.28 -5.57
N GLN A 414 -22.01 14.24 -4.87
CA GLN A 414 -23.41 14.04 -4.49
C GLN A 414 -23.66 14.52 -3.06
N PHE A 415 -24.59 15.45 -2.89
CA PHE A 415 -24.93 16.04 -1.59
C PHE A 415 -26.16 15.39 -0.99
N LEU A 416 -26.09 15.03 0.29
CA LEU A 416 -27.18 14.41 1.02
C LEU A 416 -27.78 15.37 2.06
N PRO A 417 -29.04 15.15 2.49
CA PRO A 417 -29.71 16.08 3.40
C PRO A 417 -29.07 16.19 4.80
N ASP A 418 -28.38 15.14 5.25
CA ASP A 418 -27.65 15.14 6.52
C ASP A 418 -26.33 15.95 6.48
N GLY A 419 -25.93 16.39 5.28
CA GLY A 419 -24.69 17.09 4.99
C GLY A 419 -23.59 16.19 4.43
N SER A 420 -23.80 14.88 4.33
CA SER A 420 -22.81 13.98 3.75
C SER A 420 -22.59 14.29 2.27
N ILE A 421 -21.33 14.18 1.84
CA ILE A 421 -20.91 14.41 0.45
C ILE A 421 -20.23 13.15 -0.06
N ARG A 422 -20.79 12.50 -1.08
CA ARG A 422 -20.10 11.42 -1.79
C ARG A 422 -19.34 11.98 -2.98
N ILE A 423 -18.09 11.55 -3.14
CA ILE A 423 -17.14 12.03 -4.14
C ILE A 423 -16.72 10.84 -4.98
N ARG A 424 -17.13 10.84 -6.25
CA ARG A 424 -16.69 9.84 -7.22
C ARG A 424 -15.77 10.49 -8.22
N SER A 425 -14.51 10.15 -8.17
CA SER A 425 -13.47 10.75 -8.99
C SER A 425 -12.85 9.73 -9.93
N LEU A 426 -12.66 10.16 -11.16
CA LEU A 426 -11.83 9.50 -12.14
C LEU A 426 -10.66 10.42 -12.48
N ILE A 427 -9.46 9.97 -12.16
CA ILE A 427 -8.23 10.71 -12.39
C ILE A 427 -7.50 10.03 -13.54
N SER A 428 -7.21 10.75 -14.60
CA SER A 428 -6.41 10.29 -15.73
C SER A 428 -5.21 11.20 -15.94
N SER A 429 -4.13 10.68 -16.52
CA SER A 429 -2.91 11.45 -16.80
C SER A 429 -2.63 11.56 -18.29
N SER A 430 -2.05 12.69 -18.71
CA SER A 430 -1.68 12.93 -20.12
C SER A 430 -0.50 12.07 -20.60
N GLN A 431 0.25 11.46 -19.67
CA GLN A 431 1.27 10.45 -19.96
C GLN A 431 0.99 9.22 -19.10
N LYS A 432 1.23 8.03 -19.63
CA LYS A 432 1.14 6.76 -18.90
C LYS A 432 2.51 6.37 -18.31
N ASN A 433 2.49 5.49 -17.32
CA ASN A 433 3.66 4.80 -16.75
C ASN A 433 4.70 5.68 -16.03
N VAL A 434 4.39 6.93 -15.72
CA VAL A 434 5.27 7.80 -14.91
C VAL A 434 5.17 7.40 -13.45
N PRO A 435 6.27 7.04 -12.75
CA PRO A 435 6.24 6.80 -11.32
C PRO A 435 5.73 8.03 -10.57
N LEU A 436 4.67 7.85 -9.79
CA LEU A 436 4.12 8.86 -8.90
C LEU A 436 4.63 8.63 -7.48
N SER A 437 4.56 9.66 -6.65
CA SER A 437 4.91 9.54 -5.23
C SER A 437 3.70 9.16 -4.37
N SER A 438 2.52 9.65 -4.78
CA SER A 438 1.19 9.30 -4.30
C SER A 438 0.17 9.79 -5.34
N ILE A 439 -1.11 9.46 -5.17
CA ILE A 439 -2.20 10.05 -5.97
C ILE A 439 -3.52 10.04 -5.17
N GLY A 440 -4.06 11.22 -4.91
CA GLY A 440 -5.20 11.37 -4.00
C GLY A 440 -5.73 12.78 -3.84
N TYR A 441 -6.44 13.03 -2.74
CA TYR A 441 -6.94 14.34 -2.36
C TYR A 441 -6.26 14.85 -1.10
N ARG A 442 -5.87 16.11 -1.12
CA ARG A 442 -5.41 16.85 0.06
C ARG A 442 -6.50 17.76 0.61
N PHE A 443 -6.63 17.74 1.93
CA PHE A 443 -7.48 18.61 2.72
C PHE A 443 -6.58 19.45 3.64
N GLN A 444 -6.71 20.77 3.60
CA GLN A 444 -6.20 21.59 4.70
C GLN A 444 -7.37 21.89 5.64
N LEU A 445 -7.30 21.38 6.86
CA LEU A 445 -8.41 21.45 7.82
C LEU A 445 -8.37 22.75 8.63
N ALA A 446 -9.54 23.17 9.10
CA ALA A 446 -9.65 24.28 10.05
C ALA A 446 -8.83 23.99 11.32
N ALA A 447 -8.27 25.06 11.91
CA ALA A 447 -7.40 24.95 13.08
C ALA A 447 -8.09 24.20 14.24
N GLY A 448 -7.32 23.36 14.92
CA GLY A 448 -7.79 22.54 16.05
C GLY A 448 -8.40 21.19 15.67
N LEU A 449 -8.62 20.88 14.39
CA LEU A 449 -9.05 19.54 13.92
C LEU A 449 -7.86 18.58 13.81
N ASP A 450 -7.21 18.28 14.93
CA ASP A 450 -5.92 17.57 14.95
C ASP A 450 -5.93 16.21 15.65
N LYS A 451 -7.08 15.78 16.19
CA LYS A 451 -7.24 14.42 16.72
C LYS A 451 -7.75 13.50 15.63
N ALA A 452 -6.86 12.63 15.13
CA ALA A 452 -7.20 11.57 14.20
C ALA A 452 -7.77 10.35 14.95
N THR A 453 -8.80 9.73 14.38
CA THR A 453 -9.25 8.38 14.70
C THR A 453 -9.47 7.65 13.39
N TRP A 454 -8.92 6.46 13.19
CA TRP A 454 -9.04 5.76 11.91
C TRP A 454 -9.28 4.27 12.10
N PHE A 455 -9.85 3.65 11.08
CA PHE A 455 -9.94 2.20 10.94
C PHE A 455 -9.11 1.75 9.73
N GLY A 456 -7.98 1.12 9.99
CA GLY A 456 -7.01 0.69 8.97
C GLY A 456 -5.76 0.10 9.61
N ASN A 457 -4.63 0.08 8.91
CA ASN A 457 -3.36 -0.35 9.51
C ASN A 457 -2.89 0.65 10.57
N GLY A 458 -2.22 0.17 11.61
CA GLY A 458 -1.62 0.97 12.67
C GLY A 458 -1.01 0.11 13.79
N PRO A 459 -0.58 0.71 14.91
CA PRO A 459 -0.66 2.15 15.22
C PRO A 459 0.50 3.00 14.66
N TRP A 460 1.56 2.39 14.14
CA TRP A 460 2.71 3.10 13.57
C TRP A 460 2.56 3.27 12.06
N GLU A 461 3.31 4.23 11.51
CA GLU A 461 3.34 4.47 10.08
C GLU A 461 3.73 3.21 9.29
N ASN A 462 3.13 3.05 8.13
CA ASN A 462 3.32 1.91 7.24
C ASN A 462 3.11 2.32 5.79
N TYR A 463 3.68 1.55 4.88
CA TYR A 463 3.70 1.80 3.44
C TYR A 463 3.36 0.50 2.69
N PRO A 464 3.04 0.55 1.38
CA PRO A 464 2.62 -0.64 0.64
C PRO A 464 3.55 -1.84 0.79
N ASP A 465 4.86 -1.58 0.84
CA ASP A 465 5.94 -2.57 0.97
C ASP A 465 6.54 -2.65 2.40
N ARG A 466 5.92 -2.02 3.40
CA ARG A 466 6.32 -2.05 4.82
C ARG A 466 5.10 -1.92 5.74
N LYS A 467 4.31 -2.99 5.84
CA LYS A 467 3.07 -3.00 6.64
C LYS A 467 2.78 -4.31 7.37
N SER A 468 3.69 -5.30 7.34
CA SER A 468 3.43 -6.63 7.93
C SER A 468 3.26 -6.57 9.44
N ALA A 469 3.94 -5.64 10.11
CA ALA A 469 3.80 -5.43 11.55
C ALA A 469 2.50 -4.72 11.92
N SER A 470 1.97 -3.87 11.05
CA SER A 470 0.75 -3.11 11.31
C SER A 470 -0.47 -4.02 11.30
N GLN A 471 -1.47 -3.68 12.11
CA GLN A 471 -2.71 -4.45 12.20
C GLN A 471 -3.90 -3.61 11.76
N ILE A 472 -4.84 -4.24 11.06
CA ILE A 472 -6.14 -3.64 10.79
C ILE A 472 -6.89 -3.50 12.12
N GLY A 473 -7.12 -2.26 12.52
CA GLY A 473 -7.70 -1.93 13.82
C GLY A 473 -8.20 -0.49 13.87
N GLN A 474 -8.91 -0.15 14.95
CA GLN A 474 -9.27 1.24 15.23
C GLN A 474 -8.22 1.87 16.15
N TYR A 475 -7.66 2.99 15.71
CA TYR A 475 -6.61 3.73 16.42
C TYR A 475 -6.99 5.20 16.57
N SER A 476 -6.39 5.89 17.54
CA SER A 476 -6.53 7.33 17.71
C SER A 476 -5.23 7.95 18.20
N ALA A 477 -4.87 9.09 17.61
CA ALA A 477 -3.67 9.84 17.92
C ALA A 477 -3.87 11.31 17.47
N THR A 478 -3.15 12.24 18.08
CA THR A 478 -3.04 13.59 17.49
C THR A 478 -2.11 13.56 16.27
N VAL A 479 -2.20 14.57 15.41
CA VAL A 479 -1.26 14.75 14.29
C VAL A 479 0.21 14.71 14.76
N ASP A 480 0.49 15.27 15.93
CA ASP A 480 1.85 15.27 16.50
C ASP A 480 2.30 13.91 17.03
N GLN A 481 1.36 13.05 17.43
CA GLN A 481 1.64 11.66 17.83
C GLN A 481 1.79 10.72 16.63
N ILE A 482 1.17 11.05 15.50
CA ILE A 482 1.36 10.35 14.22
C ILE A 482 2.75 10.66 13.64
N ALA A 483 3.26 11.87 13.87
CA ALA A 483 4.53 12.32 13.34
C ALA A 483 5.70 11.43 13.79
N VAL A 484 6.57 11.06 12.84
CA VAL A 484 7.80 10.31 13.12
C VAL A 484 8.99 11.27 13.04
N PRO A 485 9.81 11.41 14.11
CA PRO A 485 10.81 12.47 14.20
C PRO A 485 12.11 12.11 13.45
N TYR A 486 12.02 11.84 12.15
CA TYR A 486 13.20 11.67 11.32
C TYR A 486 14.04 12.95 11.34
N ILE A 487 15.35 12.82 11.60
CA ILE A 487 16.28 13.96 11.72
C ILE A 487 16.20 14.89 10.52
N LYS A 488 16.11 14.34 9.30
CA LYS A 488 15.73 15.07 8.10
C LYS A 488 14.22 14.94 7.91
N PRO A 489 13.47 16.06 7.99
CA PRO A 489 12.06 16.06 7.64
C PRO A 489 11.85 15.53 6.21
N GLN A 490 10.89 14.63 6.07
CA GLN A 490 10.52 13.97 4.82
C GLN A 490 9.12 13.37 4.99
N ASP A 491 8.62 12.64 3.98
CA ASP A 491 7.34 11.95 4.10
C ASP A 491 7.33 10.95 5.27
N HIS A 492 6.25 11.02 6.06
CA HIS A 492 6.05 10.25 7.29
C HIS A 492 4.57 10.20 7.66
N GLY A 493 4.22 9.31 8.59
CA GLY A 493 2.87 9.25 9.17
C GLY A 493 1.81 8.59 8.29
N ASN A 494 2.21 7.97 7.17
CA ASN A 494 1.31 7.25 6.27
C ASN A 494 0.72 5.99 6.95
N HIS A 495 -0.53 5.68 6.66
CA HIS A 495 -1.20 4.44 7.05
C HIS A 495 -1.97 3.88 5.86
N GLU A 496 -1.72 2.61 5.53
CA GLU A 496 -2.36 1.87 4.44
C GLU A 496 -3.65 1.18 4.88
N ASP A 497 -4.41 0.68 3.90
CA ASP A 497 -5.60 -0.15 4.08
C ASP A 497 -6.65 0.52 4.99
N VAL A 498 -6.85 1.83 4.84
CA VAL A 498 -7.78 2.63 5.65
C VAL A 498 -9.17 2.63 5.03
N ARG A 499 -10.16 2.31 5.86
CA ARG A 499 -11.58 2.35 5.53
C ARG A 499 -12.15 3.74 5.78
N TRP A 500 -11.75 4.37 6.88
CA TRP A 500 -12.13 5.73 7.22
C TRP A 500 -11.16 6.38 8.19
N VAL A 501 -11.08 7.70 8.16
CA VAL A 501 -10.37 8.55 9.12
C VAL A 501 -11.27 9.72 9.53
N ALA A 502 -11.32 10.01 10.83
CA ALA A 502 -12.03 11.10 11.45
C ALA A 502 -11.04 12.09 12.06
N MET A 503 -11.23 13.38 11.78
CA MET A 503 -10.43 14.48 12.31
C MET A 503 -11.33 15.33 13.19
N ARG A 504 -11.00 15.43 14.48
CA ARG A 504 -11.82 16.08 15.50
C ARG A 504 -11.07 17.14 16.27
N ASP A 505 -11.82 18.12 16.75
CA ASP A 505 -11.37 19.08 17.75
C ASP A 505 -11.50 18.55 19.18
N THR A 506 -11.07 19.36 20.15
CA THR A 506 -11.16 19.06 21.58
C THR A 506 -12.60 18.98 22.10
N ALA A 507 -13.58 19.56 21.39
CA ALA A 507 -14.99 19.45 21.71
C ALA A 507 -15.64 18.19 21.10
N GLY A 508 -14.91 17.41 20.29
CA GLY A 508 -15.41 16.21 19.62
C GLY A 508 -16.13 16.48 18.30
N SER A 509 -16.15 17.72 17.81
CA SER A 509 -16.72 18.07 16.50
C SER A 509 -15.66 17.97 15.40
N GLY A 510 -16.08 17.74 14.16
CA GLY A 510 -15.14 17.68 13.04
C GLY A 510 -15.71 17.05 11.79
N LEU A 511 -14.88 16.28 11.08
CA LEU A 511 -15.27 15.56 9.88
C LEU A 511 -14.70 14.14 9.83
N LEU A 512 -15.31 13.31 8.99
CA LEU A 512 -14.89 11.96 8.68
C LEU A 512 -14.80 11.80 7.16
N VAL A 513 -13.73 11.17 6.69
CA VAL A 513 -13.59 10.73 5.30
C VAL A 513 -13.56 9.20 5.30
N ALA A 514 -14.50 8.57 4.60
CA ALA A 514 -14.58 7.13 4.41
C ALA A 514 -14.37 6.77 2.94
N SER A 515 -13.74 5.63 2.67
CA SER A 515 -13.80 5.01 1.35
C SER A 515 -15.08 4.18 1.22
N ALA A 516 -15.81 4.38 0.13
CA ALA A 516 -17.01 3.62 -0.21
C ALA A 516 -16.73 2.43 -1.15
N ALA A 517 -15.49 2.28 -1.64
CA ALA A 517 -15.10 1.21 -2.55
C ALA A 517 -13.91 0.40 -2.01
N LYS A 518 -12.68 0.73 -2.44
CA LYS A 518 -11.45 0.05 -2.01
C LYS A 518 -10.78 0.83 -0.87
N PRO A 519 -10.13 0.17 0.10
CA PRO A 519 -9.34 0.88 1.10
C PRO A 519 -8.33 1.84 0.47
N VAL A 520 -8.09 2.95 1.17
CA VAL A 520 -7.18 4.04 0.77
C VAL A 520 -6.01 4.11 1.75
N SER A 521 -5.02 4.97 1.49
CA SER A 521 -4.06 5.38 2.52
C SER A 521 -4.41 6.77 3.05
N PHE A 522 -3.94 7.09 4.24
CA PHE A 522 -3.97 8.47 4.75
C PHE A 522 -2.66 8.87 5.41
N SER A 523 -2.34 10.16 5.35
CA SER A 523 -1.34 10.80 6.19
C SER A 523 -1.89 12.11 6.75
N ALA A 524 -1.40 12.53 7.91
CA ALA A 524 -1.77 13.80 8.52
C ALA A 524 -0.53 14.51 9.08
N THR A 525 -0.27 15.74 8.65
CA THR A 525 0.97 16.48 8.98
C THR A 525 0.68 17.95 9.34
N ARG A 526 1.65 18.61 10.00
CA ARG A 526 1.60 20.05 10.31
C ARG A 526 2.19 20.95 9.22
N TRP A 527 2.86 20.35 8.24
CA TRP A 527 3.64 21.03 7.20
C TRP A 527 3.35 20.42 5.85
N THR A 528 3.43 21.23 4.81
CA THR A 528 3.39 20.76 3.43
C THR A 528 4.62 19.92 3.09
N ASP A 529 4.48 19.02 2.14
CA ASP A 529 5.59 18.20 1.63
C ASP A 529 6.77 19.02 1.08
N SER A 530 6.49 20.19 0.52
CA SER A 530 7.53 21.14 0.09
C SER A 530 8.30 21.72 1.27
N GLU A 531 7.64 22.06 2.39
CA GLU A 531 8.31 22.50 3.61
C GLU A 531 9.17 21.37 4.21
N LEU A 532 8.64 20.16 4.30
CA LEU A 532 9.39 18.99 4.77
C LEU A 532 10.62 18.72 3.90
N THR A 533 10.49 18.83 2.58
CA THR A 533 11.60 18.63 1.64
C THR A 533 12.76 19.59 1.92
N LEU A 534 12.47 20.88 2.13
CA LEU A 534 13.47 21.95 2.15
C LEU A 534 14.19 22.11 3.49
N ILE A 535 13.56 21.73 4.60
CA ILE A 535 14.14 21.87 5.94
C ILE A 535 15.17 20.77 6.21
N SER A 536 16.38 21.14 6.60
CA SER A 536 17.50 20.19 6.76
C SER A 536 17.42 19.36 8.03
N ASN A 537 16.86 19.94 9.09
CA ASN A 537 16.81 19.29 10.40
C ASN A 537 15.45 19.48 11.06
N VAL A 538 14.92 18.45 11.72
CA VAL A 538 13.60 18.46 12.36
C VAL A 538 13.43 19.58 13.38
N VAL A 539 14.51 19.98 14.06
CA VAL A 539 14.46 21.09 15.03
C VAL A 539 14.29 22.47 14.38
N GLU A 540 14.50 22.57 13.07
CA GLU A 540 14.34 23.80 12.27
C GLU A 540 12.94 23.93 11.68
N LEU A 541 12.08 22.93 11.83
CA LEU A 541 10.69 23.02 11.38
C LEU A 541 9.97 24.15 12.12
N PRO A 542 9.28 25.06 11.41
CA PRO A 542 8.54 26.13 12.06
C PRO A 542 7.38 25.55 12.87
N LYS A 543 7.11 26.10 14.06
CA LYS A 543 5.90 25.72 14.80
C LYS A 543 4.66 25.98 13.94
N SER A 544 3.76 25.00 13.87
CA SER A 544 2.56 25.06 13.02
C SER A 544 1.40 24.35 13.70
N ASP A 545 0.22 24.97 13.67
CA ASP A 545 -1.07 24.42 14.11
C ASP A 545 -1.93 23.93 12.94
N ARG A 546 -1.45 24.10 11.71
CA ARG A 546 -2.11 23.63 10.48
C ARG A 546 -2.23 22.12 10.49
N VAL A 547 -3.23 21.61 9.77
CA VAL A 547 -3.42 20.18 9.55
C VAL A 547 -3.64 19.94 8.06
N PHE A 548 -2.73 19.20 7.46
CA PHE A 548 -2.84 18.68 6.09
C PHE A 548 -3.18 17.21 6.19
N LEU A 549 -4.38 16.82 5.75
CA LEU A 549 -4.83 15.44 5.65
C LEU A 549 -4.79 15.03 4.18
N ASN A 550 -4.02 14.00 3.85
CA ASN A 550 -4.01 13.39 2.52
C ASN A 550 -4.80 12.07 2.55
N ILE A 551 -5.58 11.82 1.50
CA ILE A 551 -6.33 10.58 1.28
C ILE A 551 -5.97 10.08 -0.11
N ASP A 552 -5.14 9.04 -0.18
CA ASP A 552 -4.54 8.58 -1.42
C ASP A 552 -5.10 7.22 -1.87
N ALA A 553 -5.33 7.10 -3.18
CA ALA A 553 -5.68 5.82 -3.80
C ALA A 553 -4.48 4.86 -3.75
N ARG A 554 -3.28 5.41 -3.88
CA ARG A 554 -1.99 4.71 -3.79
C ARG A 554 -0.91 5.68 -3.30
N THR A 555 0.01 5.15 -2.50
CA THR A 555 1.27 5.78 -2.10
C THR A 555 2.43 4.95 -2.67
N LEU A 556 3.58 5.56 -2.95
CA LEU A 556 4.79 4.84 -3.36
C LEU A 556 5.41 4.06 -2.18
N GLY A 557 5.77 2.80 -2.41
CA GLY A 557 6.56 2.00 -1.48
C GLY A 557 7.93 2.62 -1.18
N LEU A 558 8.53 2.25 -0.05
CA LEU A 558 9.79 2.82 0.42
C LEU A 558 11.02 2.22 -0.27
N GLY A 559 11.00 0.95 -0.64
CA GLY A 559 12.14 0.19 -1.16
C GLY A 559 13.39 0.30 -0.27
N GLY A 560 14.57 0.18 -0.90
CA GLY A 560 15.89 0.33 -0.27
C GLY A 560 16.89 1.11 -1.13
N ALA A 561 16.42 1.90 -2.10
CA ALA A 561 17.24 2.40 -3.21
C ALA A 561 18.30 3.47 -2.87
N SER A 562 18.38 3.93 -1.61
CA SER A 562 19.55 4.68 -1.14
C SER A 562 20.83 3.82 -1.16
N CYS A 563 20.70 2.51 -0.92
CA CYS A 563 21.73 1.51 -1.19
C CYS A 563 21.04 0.14 -1.36
N GLY A 564 20.67 -0.21 -2.59
CA GLY A 564 19.92 -1.43 -2.89
C GLY A 564 18.79 -1.21 -3.91
N PRO A 565 17.76 -2.08 -3.91
CA PRO A 565 16.73 -2.03 -4.95
C PRO A 565 15.68 -0.95 -4.72
N ASN A 566 15.04 -0.54 -5.81
CA ASN A 566 13.79 0.21 -5.80
C ASN A 566 12.65 -0.64 -5.17
N PRO A 567 11.50 -0.02 -4.83
CA PRO A 567 10.28 -0.77 -4.55
C PRO A 567 9.97 -1.77 -5.67
N MET A 568 9.32 -2.89 -5.34
CA MET A 568 8.80 -3.81 -6.35
C MET A 568 7.72 -3.13 -7.19
N GLU A 569 7.54 -3.57 -8.45
CA GLU A 569 6.66 -2.89 -9.41
C GLU A 569 5.22 -2.71 -8.91
N ARG A 570 4.67 -3.68 -8.18
CA ARG A 570 3.33 -3.61 -7.56
C ARG A 570 3.18 -2.51 -6.50
N ASP A 571 4.30 -2.04 -5.95
CA ASP A 571 4.38 -1.02 -4.90
C ASP A 571 4.72 0.37 -5.49
N ILE A 572 4.78 0.49 -6.83
CA ILE A 572 5.02 1.75 -7.54
C ILE A 572 3.70 2.23 -8.17
N PRO A 573 3.06 3.29 -7.65
CA PRO A 573 1.96 3.92 -8.36
C PRO A 573 2.49 4.57 -9.64
N ARG A 574 1.86 4.25 -10.77
CA ARG A 574 2.19 4.81 -12.07
C ARG A 574 1.07 5.65 -12.62
N SER A 575 1.41 6.72 -13.32
CA SER A 575 0.45 7.57 -14.00
C SER A 575 -0.38 6.73 -14.98
N GLY A 576 -1.69 6.80 -14.82
CA GLY A 576 -2.66 5.99 -15.51
C GLY A 576 -4.04 6.47 -15.12
N THR A 577 -4.96 5.55 -14.87
CA THR A 577 -6.31 5.88 -14.44
C THR A 577 -6.54 5.41 -13.00
N TYR A 578 -6.95 6.32 -12.14
CA TYR A 578 -7.32 6.03 -10.75
C TYR A 578 -8.79 6.37 -10.52
N GLN A 579 -9.47 5.52 -9.75
CA GLN A 579 -10.82 5.76 -9.26
C GLN A 579 -10.80 5.92 -7.75
N LEU A 580 -11.43 6.97 -7.26
CA LEU A 580 -11.69 7.20 -5.84
C LEU A 580 -13.19 7.35 -5.62
N ASP A 581 -13.71 6.64 -4.63
CA ASP A 581 -15.09 6.77 -4.16
C ASP A 581 -15.05 7.04 -2.66
N LEU A 582 -15.17 8.31 -2.31
CA LEU A 582 -15.04 8.79 -0.94
C LEU A 582 -16.37 9.33 -0.44
N VAL A 583 -16.58 9.29 0.87
CA VAL A 583 -17.70 9.91 1.55
C VAL A 583 -17.16 10.80 2.66
N ILE A 584 -17.46 12.09 2.59
CA ILE A 584 -17.16 13.06 3.65
C ILE A 584 -18.43 13.29 4.48
N ARG A 585 -18.30 13.19 5.80
CA ARG A 585 -19.38 13.43 6.76
C ARG A 585 -18.94 14.44 7.81
N THR A 586 -19.88 15.25 8.29
CA THR A 586 -19.64 16.05 9.51
C THR A 586 -19.82 15.18 10.74
N LEU A 587 -19.10 15.52 11.81
CA LEU A 587 -19.19 14.84 13.09
C LEU A 587 -19.56 15.84 14.19
N SER A 588 -20.57 15.48 14.96
CA SER A 588 -20.95 16.14 16.22
C SER A 588 -20.29 15.44 17.41
N PRO A 589 -20.18 16.09 18.60
CA PRO A 589 -19.49 15.53 19.77
C PRO A 589 -20.01 14.17 20.25
N ASP A 590 -21.30 13.94 20.10
CA ASP A 590 -22.04 12.76 20.56
C ASP A 590 -21.97 11.56 19.60
N GLN A 591 -21.46 11.76 18.39
CA GLN A 591 -21.43 10.71 17.37
C GLN A 591 -20.18 9.83 17.50
N GLU A 592 -20.35 8.52 17.42
CA GLU A 592 -19.22 7.60 17.31
C GLU A 592 -18.75 7.46 15.84
N PRO A 593 -17.48 7.74 15.50
CA PRO A 593 -17.01 7.74 14.11
C PRO A 593 -17.23 6.41 13.40
N ALA A 594 -17.06 5.30 14.11
CA ALA A 594 -17.25 3.95 13.57
C ALA A 594 -18.71 3.69 13.15
N GLU A 595 -19.68 4.19 13.92
CA GLU A 595 -21.10 4.06 13.60
C GLU A 595 -21.47 4.93 12.39
N VAL A 596 -20.97 6.17 12.35
CA VAL A 596 -21.17 7.09 11.24
C VAL A 596 -20.55 6.55 9.93
N ALA A 597 -19.37 5.94 10.00
CA ALA A 597 -18.69 5.35 8.85
C ALA A 597 -19.36 4.06 8.33
N ARG A 598 -20.08 3.31 9.17
CA ARG A 598 -20.81 2.10 8.75
C ARG A 598 -21.97 2.39 7.82
N VAL A 599 -22.55 3.60 7.88
CA VAL A 599 -23.71 3.96 7.06
C VAL A 599 -23.28 4.16 5.61
N THR A 600 -23.77 3.32 4.71
CA THR A 600 -23.49 3.41 3.27
C THR A 600 -24.40 4.43 2.60
N ILE A 601 -23.89 5.07 1.56
CA ILE A 601 -24.65 5.96 0.70
C ILE A 601 -24.94 5.20 -0.59
N PRO A 602 -26.21 4.97 -0.98
CA PRO A 602 -26.55 4.37 -2.26
C PRO A 602 -26.01 5.22 -3.42
N VAL A 603 -25.58 4.58 -4.50
CA VAL A 603 -25.37 5.30 -5.76
C VAL A 603 -26.76 5.66 -6.29
N ALA A 604 -27.07 6.95 -6.41
CA ALA A 604 -28.34 7.33 -7.03
C ALA A 604 -28.30 6.95 -8.52
N GLU A 605 -29.34 6.29 -9.01
CA GLU A 605 -29.51 5.95 -10.43
C GLU A 605 -29.32 7.20 -11.30
N SER A 606 -28.76 7.00 -12.49
CA SER A 606 -28.15 8.06 -13.25
C SER A 606 -29.15 9.03 -13.89
N ASN A 607 -28.78 10.31 -13.90
CA ASN A 607 -29.54 11.38 -14.54
C ASN A 607 -29.02 11.54 -15.98
N PRO A 608 -29.84 11.80 -17.00
CA PRO A 608 -29.38 12.07 -18.37
C PRO A 608 -28.29 13.17 -18.50
N ALA A 609 -28.09 14.04 -17.50
CA ALA A 609 -26.95 14.97 -17.45
C ALA A 609 -25.60 14.31 -17.05
N THR A 610 -25.61 13.22 -16.27
CA THR A 610 -24.42 12.40 -15.95
C THR A 610 -24.07 11.40 -17.06
N ALA A 611 -24.90 11.34 -18.11
CA ALA A 611 -24.62 10.57 -19.32
C ALA A 611 -23.29 10.98 -19.97
N GLY A 612 -22.75 12.18 -19.74
CA GLY A 612 -21.39 12.52 -20.22
C GLY A 612 -20.29 11.69 -19.56
N LEU A 613 -20.32 11.55 -18.23
CA LEU A 613 -19.35 10.76 -17.48
C LEU A 613 -19.62 9.27 -17.63
N GLU A 614 -20.87 8.84 -17.56
CA GLU A 614 -21.27 7.45 -17.75
C GLU A 614 -21.15 6.97 -19.20
N ASN A 615 -21.43 7.80 -20.21
CA ASN A 615 -21.16 7.46 -21.61
C ASN A 615 -19.67 7.55 -21.90
N TRP A 616 -18.89 8.42 -21.28
CA TRP A 616 -17.42 8.37 -21.41
C TRP A 616 -16.87 7.11 -20.75
N MET A 617 -17.35 6.74 -19.55
CA MET A 617 -17.06 5.49 -18.84
C MET A 617 -17.47 4.27 -19.69
N LYS A 618 -18.66 4.26 -20.31
CA LYS A 618 -19.12 3.20 -21.23
C LYS A 618 -18.35 3.17 -22.55
N ASN A 619 -18.05 4.33 -23.16
CA ASN A 619 -17.33 4.45 -24.43
C ASN A 619 -15.83 4.17 -24.31
N THR A 620 -15.28 4.25 -23.09
CA THR A 620 -13.92 3.80 -22.73
C THR A 620 -13.90 2.38 -22.15
N GLY A 621 -15.04 1.69 -22.06
CA GLY A 621 -15.16 0.31 -21.59
C GLY A 621 -15.09 0.11 -20.07
N ARG A 622 -15.27 1.15 -19.26
CA ARG A 622 -15.11 1.15 -17.79
C ARG A 622 -16.38 1.66 -17.09
N SER A 623 -17.32 0.77 -16.74
CA SER A 623 -18.51 1.12 -15.94
C SER A 623 -18.15 1.32 -14.47
N ALA A 624 -18.66 2.39 -13.85
CA ALA A 624 -18.71 2.49 -12.39
C ALA A 624 -19.64 1.39 -11.84
N THR A 625 -19.25 0.78 -10.71
CA THR A 625 -19.94 -0.32 -10.02
C THR A 625 -20.10 -1.64 -10.80
N GLN A 626 -19.01 -2.38 -10.98
CA GLN A 626 -19.10 -3.84 -11.03
C GLN A 626 -18.05 -4.45 -10.09
N THR A 627 -18.51 -5.10 -9.02
CA THR A 627 -17.74 -6.05 -8.21
C THR A 627 -17.53 -7.35 -9.00
N THR A 628 -17.02 -7.23 -10.23
CA THR A 628 -16.63 -8.41 -10.99
C THR A 628 -15.35 -8.94 -10.37
N THR A 629 -15.39 -10.17 -9.88
CA THR A 629 -14.19 -10.88 -9.43
C THR A 629 -13.80 -11.92 -10.46
N ALA A 630 -12.52 -12.28 -10.51
CA ALA A 630 -12.03 -13.30 -11.41
C ALA A 630 -11.27 -14.39 -10.62
N THR A 631 -11.44 -15.62 -11.09
CA THR A 631 -10.68 -16.80 -10.65
C THR A 631 -10.13 -17.49 -11.89
N ALA A 632 -8.96 -18.13 -11.77
CA ALA A 632 -8.35 -18.84 -12.89
C ALA A 632 -7.98 -20.29 -12.54
N SER A 633 -7.82 -21.14 -13.56
CA SER A 633 -7.31 -22.50 -13.39
C SER A 633 -5.83 -22.53 -12.99
N SER A 634 -5.11 -21.45 -13.29
CA SER A 634 -3.70 -21.22 -12.98
C SER A 634 -3.43 -19.73 -13.05
N GLU A 635 -2.58 -19.24 -12.16
CA GLU A 635 -2.15 -17.84 -12.12
C GLU A 635 -0.70 -17.73 -11.67
N GLN A 636 -0.01 -16.70 -12.15
CA GLN A 636 1.31 -16.37 -11.69
C GLN A 636 1.18 -15.48 -10.45
N LEU A 637 1.65 -15.96 -9.31
CA LEU A 637 1.64 -15.17 -8.07
C LEU A 637 2.53 -13.93 -8.21
N ASP A 638 2.14 -12.85 -7.54
CA ASP A 638 2.77 -11.52 -7.46
C ASP A 638 2.69 -10.65 -8.72
N GLU A 639 2.32 -11.20 -9.87
CA GLU A 639 2.32 -10.43 -11.12
C GLU A 639 1.21 -10.76 -12.12
N GLY A 640 0.62 -11.95 -12.03
CA GLY A 640 -0.31 -12.49 -13.02
C GLY A 640 -1.57 -13.07 -12.40
N GLU A 641 -2.03 -12.57 -11.25
CA GLU A 641 -3.24 -13.04 -10.58
C GLU A 641 -4.51 -12.82 -11.42
N ALA A 642 -5.49 -13.71 -11.30
CA ALA A 642 -6.74 -13.64 -12.05
C ALA A 642 -7.48 -12.30 -11.85
N SER A 643 -7.36 -11.69 -10.67
CA SER A 643 -7.97 -10.40 -10.34
C SER A 643 -7.48 -9.25 -11.23
N ARG A 644 -6.28 -9.35 -11.78
CA ARG A 644 -5.71 -8.33 -12.68
C ARG A 644 -6.41 -8.27 -14.02
N ALA A 645 -7.06 -9.35 -14.46
CA ALA A 645 -7.84 -9.34 -15.69
C ALA A 645 -9.16 -8.56 -15.59
N VAL A 646 -9.50 -8.03 -14.42
CA VAL A 646 -10.77 -7.33 -14.16
C VAL A 646 -10.58 -6.10 -13.26
N ASP A 647 -9.35 -5.61 -13.07
CA ASP A 647 -9.06 -4.53 -12.14
C ASP A 647 -9.21 -3.13 -12.74
N GLY A 648 -9.40 -3.05 -14.06
CA GLY A 648 -9.55 -1.81 -14.82
C GLY A 648 -8.22 -1.16 -15.18
N ASP A 649 -7.09 -1.87 -15.02
CA ASP A 649 -5.75 -1.43 -15.34
C ASP A 649 -5.16 -2.23 -16.52
N ASP A 650 -5.15 -1.60 -17.71
CA ASP A 650 -4.61 -2.21 -18.93
C ASP A 650 -3.08 -2.42 -18.92
N THR A 651 -2.40 -1.95 -17.86
CA THR A 651 -0.97 -2.15 -17.63
C THR A 651 -0.65 -3.39 -16.80
N THR A 652 -1.63 -3.91 -16.07
CA THR A 652 -1.53 -5.21 -15.40
C THR A 652 -2.11 -6.30 -16.29
N PHE A 653 -1.91 -7.56 -15.91
CA PHE A 653 -2.50 -8.68 -16.62
C PHE A 653 -2.61 -9.90 -15.72
N TRP A 654 -3.61 -10.74 -15.95
CA TRP A 654 -3.56 -12.14 -15.55
C TRP A 654 -2.59 -12.90 -16.46
N HIS A 655 -1.85 -13.85 -15.91
CA HIS A 655 -1.06 -14.80 -16.66
C HIS A 655 -1.11 -16.16 -15.95
N THR A 656 -1.26 -17.25 -16.69
CA THR A 656 -1.08 -18.61 -16.15
C THR A 656 0.33 -18.77 -15.60
N THR A 657 0.51 -19.59 -14.56
CA THR A 657 1.82 -19.84 -13.96
C THR A 657 2.86 -20.18 -15.02
N TYR A 658 4.03 -19.57 -14.94
CA TYR A 658 5.16 -19.85 -15.82
C TYR A 658 6.42 -20.10 -14.99
N GLY A 659 7.36 -20.89 -15.53
CA GLY A 659 8.54 -21.37 -14.79
C GLY A 659 8.64 -22.90 -14.79
N ASN A 660 8.98 -23.51 -13.65
CA ASN A 660 9.30 -24.94 -13.56
C ASN A 660 8.09 -25.88 -13.76
N PHE A 661 6.86 -25.36 -13.71
CA PHE A 661 5.63 -26.09 -14.02
C PHE A 661 4.75 -25.24 -14.93
N ILE A 662 4.56 -25.70 -16.18
CA ILE A 662 3.66 -25.06 -17.14
C ILE A 662 2.41 -25.92 -17.22
N ALA A 663 1.29 -25.40 -16.72
CA ALA A 663 0.00 -26.07 -16.82
C ALA A 663 -0.39 -26.23 -18.30
N LYS A 664 -0.98 -27.37 -18.66
CA LYS A 664 -1.45 -27.63 -20.03
C LYS A 664 -2.86 -27.10 -20.22
N TYR A 665 -3.21 -26.75 -21.46
CA TYR A 665 -4.58 -26.40 -21.82
C TYR A 665 -5.59 -27.53 -21.50
N PRO A 666 -6.87 -27.19 -21.25
CA PRO A 666 -7.45 -25.84 -21.30
C PRO A 666 -7.15 -25.00 -20.05
N HIS A 667 -6.95 -23.70 -20.23
CA HIS A 667 -6.88 -22.72 -19.14
C HIS A 667 -8.21 -22.01 -19.02
N THR A 668 -8.67 -21.75 -17.80
CA THR A 668 -9.95 -21.07 -17.58
C THR A 668 -9.73 -19.78 -16.80
N LEU A 669 -10.40 -18.70 -17.22
CA LEU A 669 -10.60 -17.48 -16.45
C LEU A 669 -12.10 -17.29 -16.27
N THR A 670 -12.58 -17.37 -15.03
CA THR A 670 -13.99 -17.29 -14.68
C THR A 670 -14.29 -15.97 -13.99
N LEU A 671 -15.16 -15.17 -14.60
CA LEU A 671 -15.69 -13.92 -14.06
C LEU A 671 -16.95 -14.23 -13.25
N ASP A 672 -17.03 -13.75 -12.02
CA ASP A 672 -18.26 -13.66 -11.23
C ASP A 672 -18.77 -12.21 -11.25
N LEU A 673 -19.92 -11.98 -11.86
CA LEU A 673 -20.56 -10.66 -12.00
C LEU A 673 -21.28 -10.18 -10.72
N GLY A 674 -21.15 -10.94 -9.62
CA GLY A 674 -21.75 -10.70 -8.30
C GLY A 674 -23.24 -11.06 -8.20
N SER A 675 -23.98 -10.90 -9.30
CA SER A 675 -25.41 -11.23 -9.41
C SER A 675 -25.73 -11.73 -10.82
N VAL A 676 -26.87 -12.40 -11.00
CA VAL A 676 -27.37 -12.72 -12.36
C VAL A 676 -27.62 -11.41 -13.11
N LYS A 677 -26.93 -11.23 -14.23
CA LYS A 677 -27.13 -10.13 -15.18
C LYS A 677 -28.03 -10.60 -16.31
N LYS A 678 -28.94 -9.73 -16.75
CA LYS A 678 -29.84 -10.01 -17.87
C LYS A 678 -29.16 -9.61 -19.18
N GLY A 679 -29.33 -10.43 -20.22
CA GLY A 679 -28.92 -10.07 -21.58
C GLY A 679 -27.41 -9.97 -21.81
N VAL A 680 -26.58 -10.75 -21.13
CA VAL A 680 -25.15 -10.84 -21.46
C VAL A 680 -25.01 -11.42 -22.85
N ARG A 681 -24.45 -10.65 -23.80
CA ARG A 681 -24.38 -10.99 -25.23
C ARG A 681 -22.96 -11.16 -25.76
N GLY A 682 -21.96 -11.04 -24.90
CA GLY A 682 -20.58 -11.18 -25.32
C GLY A 682 -19.58 -11.00 -24.20
N LEU A 683 -18.32 -11.20 -24.55
CA LEU A 683 -17.14 -10.94 -23.72
C LEU A 683 -16.10 -10.18 -24.53
N THR A 684 -15.49 -9.15 -23.94
CA THR A 684 -14.28 -8.50 -24.48
C THR A 684 -13.04 -9.14 -23.87
N TYR A 685 -11.98 -9.24 -24.66
CA TYR A 685 -10.69 -9.75 -24.28
C TYR A 685 -9.60 -8.82 -24.79
N LEU A 686 -8.88 -8.18 -23.87
CA LEU A 686 -7.69 -7.39 -24.14
C LEU A 686 -6.47 -8.24 -23.77
N PRO A 687 -5.58 -8.56 -24.74
CA PRO A 687 -4.31 -9.20 -24.42
C PRO A 687 -3.42 -8.31 -23.54
N ARG A 688 -2.40 -8.87 -22.90
CA ARG A 688 -1.35 -8.10 -22.21
C ARG A 688 -0.79 -6.95 -23.09
N GLN A 689 -0.55 -5.78 -22.50
CA GLN A 689 -0.15 -4.55 -23.22
C GLN A 689 1.34 -4.18 -23.06
N ASP A 690 2.13 -5.02 -22.42
CA ASP A 690 3.55 -4.82 -22.14
C ASP A 690 4.49 -5.12 -23.33
N GLY A 691 3.93 -5.33 -24.53
CA GLY A 691 4.66 -5.63 -25.75
C GLY A 691 5.05 -7.12 -25.90
N ASN A 692 4.77 -7.97 -24.91
CA ASN A 692 5.02 -9.41 -25.01
C ASN A 692 3.80 -10.15 -25.61
N THR A 693 4.07 -11.23 -26.36
CA THR A 693 3.03 -12.04 -27.01
C THR A 693 2.69 -13.33 -26.27
N ASN A 694 3.40 -13.66 -25.19
CA ASN A 694 3.16 -14.86 -24.41
C ASN A 694 1.79 -14.80 -23.69
N GLY A 695 1.07 -15.90 -23.78
CA GLY A 695 -0.27 -16.08 -23.25
C GLY A 695 -1.38 -15.48 -24.11
N GLN A 696 -1.07 -14.80 -25.23
CA GLN A 696 -2.11 -14.21 -26.07
C GLN A 696 -3.03 -15.31 -26.63
N VAL A 697 -4.27 -15.35 -26.13
CA VAL A 697 -5.26 -16.37 -26.48
C VAL A 697 -5.55 -16.35 -27.99
N ALA A 698 -5.50 -17.52 -28.60
CA ALA A 698 -5.86 -17.78 -29.99
C ALA A 698 -7.21 -18.49 -30.07
N ARG A 699 -7.27 -19.79 -29.74
CA ARG A 699 -8.54 -20.54 -29.74
C ARG A 699 -9.20 -20.43 -28.37
N TYR A 700 -10.50 -20.21 -28.35
CA TYR A 700 -11.25 -20.08 -27.10
C TYR A 700 -12.65 -20.68 -27.21
N THR A 701 -13.22 -20.98 -26.05
CA THR A 701 -14.66 -21.16 -25.84
C THR A 701 -15.10 -20.23 -24.71
N VAL A 702 -16.34 -19.74 -24.78
CA VAL A 702 -16.99 -18.98 -23.71
C VAL A 702 -18.15 -19.81 -23.18
N GLU A 703 -18.20 -19.98 -21.87
CA GLU A 703 -19.30 -20.65 -21.17
C GLU A 703 -19.99 -19.68 -20.22
N THR A 704 -21.29 -19.87 -19.99
CA THR A 704 -22.08 -19.08 -19.05
C THR A 704 -22.76 -19.97 -18.02
N SER A 705 -22.98 -19.43 -16.83
CA SER A 705 -23.66 -20.12 -15.73
C SER A 705 -24.42 -19.16 -14.84
N THR A 706 -25.52 -19.60 -14.25
CA THR A 706 -26.26 -18.86 -13.22
C THR A 706 -25.81 -19.19 -11.80
N ASP A 707 -25.22 -20.37 -11.59
CA ASP A 707 -24.91 -20.93 -10.25
C ASP A 707 -23.42 -21.26 -10.04
N GLY A 708 -22.60 -21.16 -11.09
CA GLY A 708 -21.16 -21.46 -11.07
C GLY A 708 -20.85 -22.96 -11.14
N LYS A 709 -21.87 -23.82 -11.21
CA LYS A 709 -21.76 -25.29 -11.19
C LYS A 709 -22.18 -25.90 -12.51
N THR A 710 -23.31 -25.46 -13.09
CA THR A 710 -23.79 -25.92 -14.38
C THR A 710 -23.44 -24.90 -15.46
N TRP A 711 -22.70 -25.33 -16.47
CA TRP A 711 -22.13 -24.48 -17.50
C TRP A 711 -22.73 -24.80 -18.87
N ALA A 712 -23.08 -23.76 -19.63
CA ALA A 712 -23.55 -23.87 -21.01
C ALA A 712 -22.57 -23.16 -21.94
N LYS A 713 -22.17 -23.82 -23.04
CA LYS A 713 -21.33 -23.19 -24.06
C LYS A 713 -22.11 -22.08 -24.77
N ALA A 714 -21.60 -20.87 -24.73
CA ALA A 714 -22.20 -19.68 -25.31
C ALA A 714 -21.53 -19.25 -26.62
N ALA A 715 -20.19 -19.35 -26.72
CA ALA A 715 -19.43 -19.07 -27.94
C ALA A 715 -18.20 -19.97 -28.07
N GLU A 716 -17.68 -20.07 -29.28
CA GLU A 716 -16.33 -20.58 -29.56
C GLU A 716 -15.75 -19.86 -30.77
N GLY A 717 -14.43 -19.74 -30.82
CA GLY A 717 -13.81 -19.01 -31.91
C GLY A 717 -12.30 -18.94 -31.86
N ILE A 718 -11.77 -18.11 -32.77
CA ILE A 718 -10.35 -17.82 -32.89
C ILE A 718 -10.16 -16.31 -32.84
N PHE A 719 -9.43 -15.84 -31.84
CA PHE A 719 -8.97 -14.47 -31.73
C PHE A 719 -7.83 -14.19 -32.72
N GLY A 720 -7.88 -13.02 -33.38
CA GLY A 720 -6.80 -12.55 -34.26
C GLY A 720 -5.49 -12.26 -33.50
N LYS A 721 -4.37 -12.15 -34.23
CA LYS A 721 -3.08 -11.74 -33.64
C LYS A 721 -3.06 -10.25 -33.29
N GLY A 722 -2.23 -9.86 -32.32
CA GLY A 722 -1.97 -8.47 -31.96
C GLY A 722 -2.64 -8.02 -30.67
N GLY A 723 -2.20 -6.88 -30.14
CA GLY A 723 -2.60 -6.35 -28.82
C GLY A 723 -3.97 -5.67 -28.76
N ALA A 724 -4.68 -5.52 -29.89
CA ALA A 724 -5.99 -4.87 -29.92
C ALA A 724 -7.04 -5.68 -29.14
N MET A 725 -8.01 -4.98 -28.54
CA MET A 725 -9.18 -5.57 -27.90
C MET A 725 -9.96 -6.44 -28.90
N LYS A 726 -10.48 -7.56 -28.40
CA LYS A 726 -11.21 -8.56 -29.17
C LYS A 726 -12.54 -8.85 -28.53
N THR A 727 -13.46 -9.38 -29.33
CA THR A 727 -14.83 -9.65 -28.87
C THR A 727 -15.23 -11.07 -29.22
N ALA A 728 -15.80 -11.75 -28.25
CA ALA A 728 -16.52 -13.02 -28.38
C ALA A 728 -18.01 -12.75 -28.19
N SER A 729 -18.77 -12.64 -29.28
CA SER A 729 -20.22 -12.39 -29.23
C SER A 729 -21.01 -13.69 -29.18
N PHE A 730 -22.15 -13.68 -28.49
CA PHE A 730 -23.09 -14.79 -28.41
C PHE A 730 -24.53 -14.31 -28.21
N ALA A 731 -25.50 -15.22 -28.33
CA ALA A 731 -26.90 -14.91 -28.09
C ALA A 731 -27.11 -14.36 -26.67
N PRO A 732 -27.89 -13.27 -26.47
CA PRO A 732 -28.15 -12.71 -25.15
C PRO A 732 -28.61 -13.78 -24.15
N THR A 733 -27.85 -13.91 -23.06
CA THR A 733 -28.03 -14.96 -22.05
C THR A 733 -28.10 -14.33 -20.66
N ASN A 734 -29.00 -14.82 -19.81
CA ASN A 734 -29.04 -14.42 -18.41
C ASN A 734 -28.06 -15.28 -17.61
N CYS A 735 -27.01 -14.68 -17.04
CA CYS A 735 -26.00 -15.42 -16.28
C CYS A 735 -25.37 -14.57 -15.18
N ARG A 736 -24.82 -15.22 -14.16
CA ARG A 736 -23.98 -14.59 -13.13
C ARG A 736 -22.50 -14.78 -13.44
N TYR A 737 -22.15 -15.93 -13.99
CA TYR A 737 -20.77 -16.28 -14.28
C TYR A 737 -20.54 -16.41 -15.78
N VAL A 738 -19.37 -15.93 -16.21
CA VAL A 738 -18.88 -16.07 -17.59
C VAL A 738 -17.46 -16.61 -17.53
N ARG A 739 -17.20 -17.72 -18.22
CA ARG A 739 -15.89 -18.38 -18.24
C ARG A 739 -15.29 -18.30 -19.63
N LEU A 740 -14.11 -17.69 -19.73
CA LEU A 740 -13.25 -17.78 -20.90
C LEU A 740 -12.36 -19.02 -20.75
N MET A 741 -12.58 -20.05 -21.57
CA MET A 741 -11.66 -21.18 -21.68
C MET A 741 -10.71 -20.96 -22.86
N CYS A 742 -9.44 -20.80 -22.55
CA CYS A 742 -8.35 -20.67 -23.49
C CYS A 742 -7.91 -22.07 -23.93
N LEU A 743 -7.92 -22.33 -25.23
CA LEU A 743 -7.60 -23.64 -25.82
C LEU A 743 -6.25 -23.66 -26.56
N SER A 744 -5.73 -22.49 -26.93
CA SER A 744 -4.36 -22.31 -27.42
C SER A 744 -3.96 -20.83 -27.41
N GLU A 745 -2.65 -20.53 -27.45
CA GLU A 745 -2.11 -19.18 -27.62
C GLU A 745 -1.51 -18.97 -29.01
N GLN A 746 -1.25 -17.71 -29.36
CA GLN A 746 -0.66 -17.31 -30.64
C GLN A 746 0.79 -17.78 -30.81
N GLY A 747 1.55 -17.94 -29.71
CA GLY A 747 2.96 -18.33 -29.68
C GLY A 747 3.22 -19.85 -29.65
N LYS A 748 2.17 -20.68 -29.66
CA LYS A 748 2.22 -22.15 -29.58
C LYS A 748 2.86 -22.72 -28.30
N GLN A 749 2.94 -21.95 -27.22
CA GLN A 749 3.21 -22.43 -25.86
C GLN A 749 1.89 -22.82 -25.16
N ASP A 750 1.98 -23.29 -23.93
CA ASP A 750 0.82 -23.64 -23.08
C ASP A 750 0.48 -22.52 -22.07
N PHE A 751 0.48 -21.25 -22.50
CA PHE A 751 0.20 -20.10 -21.63
C PHE A 751 -1.16 -19.44 -21.95
N ALA A 752 -1.78 -18.79 -20.97
CA ALA A 752 -2.85 -17.84 -21.24
C ALA A 752 -2.61 -16.55 -20.44
N SER A 753 -2.95 -15.41 -21.03
CA SER A 753 -2.86 -14.11 -20.38
C SER A 753 -3.96 -13.18 -20.87
N ALA A 754 -4.34 -12.22 -20.04
CA ALA A 754 -5.29 -11.16 -20.39
C ALA A 754 -4.98 -9.91 -19.56
N ALA A 755 -4.86 -8.75 -20.21
CA ALA A 755 -4.84 -7.48 -19.49
C ALA A 755 -6.22 -7.17 -18.92
N GLU A 756 -7.25 -7.29 -19.74
CA GLU A 756 -8.63 -7.00 -19.32
C GLU A 756 -9.62 -7.96 -19.97
N VAL A 757 -10.60 -8.39 -19.21
CA VAL A 757 -11.74 -9.19 -19.66
C VAL A 757 -13.00 -8.61 -19.07
N SER A 758 -13.99 -8.32 -19.92
CA SER A 758 -15.26 -7.76 -19.47
C SER A 758 -16.43 -8.38 -20.23
N VAL A 759 -17.64 -8.23 -19.72
CA VAL A 759 -18.85 -8.72 -20.37
C VAL A 759 -19.55 -7.61 -21.17
N ILE A 760 -20.18 -7.98 -22.28
CA ILE A 760 -21.00 -7.09 -23.08
C ILE A 760 -22.46 -7.34 -22.72
N LEU A 761 -23.17 -6.31 -22.27
CA LEU A 761 -24.61 -6.35 -22.03
C LEU A 761 -25.37 -5.97 -23.30
N ALA A 762 -26.56 -6.54 -23.49
CA ALA A 762 -27.55 -6.03 -24.43
C ALA A 762 -28.04 -4.67 -23.94
N GLU A 763 -28.21 -3.73 -24.87
CA GLU A 763 -28.80 -2.41 -24.60
C GLU A 763 -30.29 -2.52 -24.24
#